data_AF-A0A4V3DL47-F1
#
_entry.id   AF-A0A4V3DL47-F1
#
_cell.length_a   1.000
_cell.length_b   1.000
_cell.length_c   1.000
_cell.angle_alpha   90.00
_cell.angle_beta   90.00
_cell.angle_gamma   90.00
#
_symmetry.space_group_name_H-M   'P 1'
#
loop_
_entity.id
_entity.type
_entity.pdbx_description
1 polymer ?
#
loop_
_entity_poly.entity_id
_entity_poly.type
_entity_poly.pdbx_seq_one_letter_code
_entity_poly.pdbx_strand_id
1 'polypeptide(L)'
;MKSVEYSFGEFRLKLAERELWRRSERLAVPRLAFDCMVYLIEHRDRAVGRDELVAAVWGRADTFDGHLNQTIVRARRVLGDGGQVQLMIRTIPGFGYRWVGEIDRVAEQAVPSIEAMRAGDATADVRADTPFVAEPEPEPEAMVPASGASAAARPGNSIVRRYAVPLLALLAVLSLAMLIYFVSRTPHGVVSLPHAVDGNAIVVLPITVDGPRESGWVGLGAMDLVADRLRSADLPVPPSETVMAALHGSASPPAAADLDRIRQTLGAGAVVQGKASYSAQGWTVQLEAKNASGIQQRAEARRDDAIQAARAAADLLLASLGRKPPAGVDATDAVQDRLQQAQAAMLTNQLDLARRILSAIPADPKTAPEVRLRLADVDFHSGRLDEAADVLAALLADASVQADNLRRGRVLTLRGNVYFRRSAYVEAARDFDAAIADLQVLSAPLDLGDALTRRGVVRTALRDFDGASADFGRARLLMEQAGDRLRIAHVDAGFGLLQIEQRRLELALPYFDAAIDQYEAFGMVERVVTLRNLLNDTYADLLRWPEALAISERQAELRERIGDPGLALVIANRRGRLLMALGRYREAGEVVADARKRYAGVRPEARRYLYDLEADLASRQGGRPETVIDAVDDALKTWPRDPSYDRFAYLVLLRQRAMIAAGRATPGQSADWLPAADAPGVSPIFMIARAEWAAYRGDDAEAEHQFAQALKTAEANGTPAPFVQVATAYVDWLLKRGRLEPSTDLAGRVAVWARHDFDSALLRVAVFHALGRRDNWATALQHAQELAGERTIPPALRVPPSL
;
A
#
# COMPACT_ATOMS: atom_id res chain seq x y z
N MET A 1 -21.36 -26.61 23.06
CA MET A 1 -21.47 -25.57 22.01
C MET A 1 -22.59 -25.97 21.07
N LYS A 2 -23.32 -25.02 20.47
CA LYS A 2 -24.27 -25.34 19.39
C LYS A 2 -23.48 -25.70 18.13
N SER A 3 -23.89 -26.72 17.38
CA SER A 3 -23.36 -26.91 16.02
C SER A 3 -24.16 -26.05 15.06
N VAL A 4 -23.47 -25.36 14.16
CA VAL A 4 -24.06 -24.56 13.08
C VAL A 4 -23.62 -25.20 11.77
N GLU A 5 -24.61 -25.49 10.92
CA GLU A 5 -24.44 -26.07 9.59
C GLU A 5 -25.15 -25.16 8.57
N TYR A 6 -24.42 -24.72 7.54
CA TYR A 6 -24.97 -24.01 6.39
C TYR A 6 -25.19 -24.99 5.25
N SER A 7 -26.39 -25.03 4.70
CA SER A 7 -26.72 -25.80 3.49
C SER A 7 -26.95 -24.85 2.31
N PHE A 8 -26.32 -25.14 1.16
CA PHE A 8 -26.49 -24.37 -0.07
C PHE A 8 -26.36 -25.29 -1.30
N GLY A 9 -27.48 -25.54 -1.98
CA GLY A 9 -27.53 -26.45 -3.13
C GLY A 9 -27.11 -27.87 -2.78
N GLU A 10 -26.04 -28.38 -3.41
CA GLU A 10 -25.52 -29.74 -3.12
C GLU A 10 -24.62 -29.81 -1.88
N PHE A 11 -24.26 -28.67 -1.29
CA PHE A 11 -23.21 -28.56 -0.29
C PHE A 11 -23.73 -28.37 1.13
N ARG A 12 -23.01 -28.93 2.10
CA ARG A 12 -23.21 -28.74 3.54
C ARG A 12 -21.89 -28.40 4.20
N LEU A 13 -21.83 -27.21 4.79
CA LEU A 13 -20.65 -26.65 5.44
C LEU A 13 -20.87 -26.69 6.97
N LYS A 14 -20.11 -27.56 7.64
CA LYS A 14 -20.20 -27.78 9.09
C LYS A 14 -19.10 -27.04 9.83
N LEU A 15 -19.47 -26.04 10.64
CA LEU A 15 -18.48 -25.15 11.24
C LEU A 15 -17.70 -25.81 12.38
N ALA A 16 -18.36 -26.60 13.23
CA ALA A 16 -17.73 -27.20 14.41
C ALA A 16 -16.75 -28.33 14.03
N GLU A 17 -17.13 -29.18 13.08
CA GLU A 17 -16.32 -30.27 12.56
C GLU A 17 -15.29 -29.80 11.49
N ARG A 18 -15.45 -28.57 10.99
CA ARG A 18 -14.67 -27.98 9.88
C ARG A 18 -14.69 -28.80 8.58
N GLU A 19 -15.85 -29.37 8.26
CA GLU A 19 -16.05 -30.22 7.09
C GLU A 19 -16.93 -29.56 6.03
N LEU A 20 -16.56 -29.71 4.76
CA LEU A 20 -17.46 -29.48 3.63
C LEU A 20 -17.85 -30.83 3.04
N TRP A 21 -19.15 -31.07 2.94
CA TRP A 21 -19.73 -32.23 2.29
C TRP A 21 -20.43 -31.81 0.99
N ARG A 22 -20.31 -32.62 -0.06
CA ARG A 22 -21.14 -32.54 -1.27
C ARG A 22 -22.00 -33.78 -1.31
N ARG A 23 -23.33 -33.63 -1.21
CA ARG A 23 -24.29 -34.72 -0.98
C ARG A 23 -23.91 -35.61 0.22
N SER A 24 -23.21 -36.72 -0.04
CA SER A 24 -22.73 -37.74 0.91
C SER A 24 -21.22 -38.02 0.82
N GLU A 25 -20.47 -37.17 0.11
CA GLU A 25 -19.01 -37.24 -0.01
C GLU A 25 -18.37 -36.08 0.76
N ARG A 26 -17.27 -36.32 1.50
CA ARG A 26 -16.54 -35.25 2.22
C ARG A 26 -15.40 -34.72 1.34
N LEU A 27 -15.45 -33.42 1.03
CA LEU A 27 -14.42 -32.75 0.23
C LEU A 27 -13.24 -32.31 1.09
N ALA A 28 -12.02 -32.52 0.58
CA ALA A 28 -10.79 -32.04 1.20
C ALA A 28 -10.59 -30.55 0.94
N VAL A 29 -10.78 -29.71 1.97
CA VAL A 29 -10.68 -28.24 1.85
C VAL A 29 -9.43 -27.73 2.58
N PRO A 30 -8.54 -26.95 1.93
CA PRO A 30 -7.45 -26.26 2.63
C PRO A 30 -7.99 -25.31 3.70
N ARG A 31 -7.36 -25.28 4.90
CA ARG A 31 -7.83 -24.49 6.08
C ARG A 31 -8.31 -23.08 5.71
N LEU A 32 -7.48 -22.33 4.99
CA LEU A 32 -7.74 -20.93 4.62
C LEU A 32 -8.89 -20.80 3.60
N ALA A 33 -9.06 -21.77 2.70
CA ALA A 33 -10.19 -21.77 1.75
C ALA A 33 -11.51 -22.07 2.47
N PHE A 34 -11.50 -22.95 3.48
CA PHE A 34 -12.64 -23.16 4.37
C PHE A 34 -12.98 -21.88 5.14
N ASP A 35 -11.97 -21.23 5.73
CA ASP A 35 -12.14 -19.99 6.49
C ASP A 35 -12.69 -18.84 5.61
N CYS A 36 -12.22 -18.71 4.35
CA CYS A 36 -12.80 -17.78 3.38
C CYS A 36 -14.28 -18.07 3.06
N MET A 37 -14.67 -19.33 2.90
CA MET A 37 -16.06 -19.69 2.60
C MET A 37 -16.98 -19.37 3.79
N VAL A 38 -16.57 -19.72 5.01
CA VAL A 38 -17.33 -19.37 6.24
C VAL A 38 -17.52 -17.86 6.34
N TYR A 39 -16.44 -17.07 6.26
CA TYR A 39 -16.52 -15.63 6.45
C TYR A 39 -17.37 -14.92 5.39
N LEU A 40 -17.31 -15.37 4.13
CA LEU A 40 -18.15 -14.85 3.05
C LEU A 40 -19.63 -15.23 3.22
N ILE A 41 -19.92 -16.44 3.71
CA ILE A 41 -21.29 -16.88 4.04
C ILE A 41 -21.87 -16.08 5.21
N GLU A 42 -21.08 -15.83 6.25
CA GLU A 42 -21.48 -15.03 7.41
C GLU A 42 -21.86 -13.60 7.00
N HIS A 43 -21.11 -12.98 6.08
CA HIS A 43 -21.27 -11.60 5.60
C HIS A 43 -21.96 -11.48 4.21
N ARG A 44 -22.76 -12.47 3.83
CA ARG A 44 -23.44 -12.57 2.51
C ARG A 44 -24.40 -11.43 2.16
N ASP A 45 -24.81 -10.65 3.15
CA ASP A 45 -25.67 -9.47 3.03
C ASP A 45 -24.98 -8.31 2.28
N ARG A 46 -23.64 -8.26 2.31
CA ARG A 46 -22.83 -7.19 1.73
C ARG A 46 -21.67 -7.74 0.89
N ALA A 47 -20.84 -6.83 0.39
CA ALA A 47 -19.51 -7.18 -0.08
C ALA A 47 -18.51 -7.14 1.10
N VAL A 48 -17.53 -8.03 1.03
CA VAL A 48 -16.37 -8.11 1.93
C VAL A 48 -15.16 -7.58 1.16
N GLY A 49 -14.42 -6.65 1.76
CA GLY A 49 -13.22 -6.07 1.16
C GLY A 49 -12.11 -7.11 0.95
N ARG A 50 -11.16 -6.85 0.05
CA ARG A 50 -9.99 -7.74 -0.12
C ARG A 50 -9.23 -7.87 1.20
N ASP A 51 -8.83 -6.73 1.77
CA ASP A 51 -7.98 -6.66 2.95
C ASP A 51 -8.75 -7.03 4.22
N GLU A 52 -10.06 -6.78 4.25
CA GLU A 52 -10.98 -7.33 5.23
C GLU A 52 -10.93 -8.86 5.25
N LEU A 53 -10.99 -9.51 4.08
CA LEU A 53 -10.89 -10.97 3.98
C LEU A 53 -9.47 -11.48 4.23
N VAL A 54 -8.42 -10.68 3.97
CA VAL A 54 -7.03 -10.98 4.39
C VAL A 54 -6.92 -10.99 5.91
N ALA A 55 -7.38 -9.93 6.59
CA ALA A 55 -7.37 -9.83 8.04
C ALA A 55 -8.21 -10.93 8.69
N ALA A 56 -9.40 -11.20 8.15
CA ALA A 56 -10.32 -12.23 8.64
C ALA A 56 -9.82 -13.67 8.46
N VAL A 57 -8.93 -13.95 7.51
CA VAL A 57 -8.49 -15.33 7.20
C VAL A 57 -7.01 -15.60 7.52
N TRP A 58 -6.12 -14.60 7.45
CA TRP A 58 -4.68 -14.74 7.77
C TRP A 58 -4.23 -13.98 9.03
N GLY A 59 -4.85 -12.84 9.35
CA GLY A 59 -4.54 -12.08 10.56
C GLY A 59 -3.14 -11.44 10.61
N ARG A 60 -2.53 -11.15 9.45
CA ARG A 60 -1.30 -10.37 9.31
C ARG A 60 -1.36 -9.45 8.09
N ALA A 61 -1.18 -8.14 8.31
CA ALA A 61 -1.11 -7.12 7.25
C ALA A 61 0.06 -7.35 6.27
N ASP A 62 1.09 -8.07 6.72
CA ASP A 62 2.25 -8.55 5.95
C ASP A 62 1.86 -9.42 4.71
N THR A 63 0.58 -9.80 4.58
CA THR A 63 0.06 -10.72 3.57
C THR A 63 -0.48 -9.99 2.34
N PHE A 64 0.39 -9.70 1.37
CA PHE A 64 0.03 -9.11 0.08
C PHE A 64 -1.21 -9.75 -0.59
N ASP A 65 -2.09 -8.90 -1.13
CA ASP A 65 -3.28 -9.09 -1.98
C ASP A 65 -3.38 -10.47 -2.68
N GLY A 66 -2.30 -10.95 -3.28
CA GLY A 66 -2.30 -12.20 -4.00
C GLY A 66 -2.57 -13.50 -3.23
N HIS A 67 -2.23 -13.58 -1.94
CA HIS A 67 -2.45 -14.81 -1.14
C HIS A 67 -3.95 -15.09 -0.92
N LEU A 68 -4.74 -14.00 -0.86
CA LEU A 68 -6.19 -14.00 -0.89
C LEU A 68 -6.74 -14.52 -2.23
N ASN A 69 -6.24 -13.98 -3.34
CA ASN A 69 -6.67 -14.35 -4.69
C ASN A 69 -6.48 -15.86 -4.96
N GLN A 70 -5.32 -16.44 -4.59
CA GLN A 70 -5.13 -17.91 -4.64
C GLN A 70 -6.18 -18.69 -3.83
N THR A 71 -6.57 -18.17 -2.68
CA THR A 71 -7.42 -18.89 -1.72
C THR A 71 -8.90 -18.79 -2.09
N ILE A 72 -9.33 -17.67 -2.67
CA ILE A 72 -10.62 -17.58 -3.37
C ILE A 72 -10.68 -18.53 -4.58
N VAL A 73 -9.59 -18.66 -5.35
CA VAL A 73 -9.51 -19.64 -6.45
C VAL A 73 -9.61 -21.09 -5.92
N ARG A 74 -8.94 -21.40 -4.79
CA ARG A 74 -9.03 -22.72 -4.13
C ARG A 74 -10.44 -22.98 -3.58
N ALA A 75 -11.09 -22.00 -2.95
CA ALA A 75 -12.48 -22.09 -2.48
C ALA A 75 -13.47 -22.31 -3.64
N ARG A 76 -13.44 -21.46 -4.68
CA ARG A 76 -14.27 -21.59 -5.89
C ARG A 76 -14.10 -22.97 -6.55
N ARG A 77 -12.85 -23.45 -6.72
CA ARG A 77 -12.57 -24.77 -7.29
C ARG A 77 -13.22 -25.91 -6.48
N VAL A 78 -13.16 -25.85 -5.15
CA VAL A 78 -13.80 -26.84 -4.25
C VAL A 78 -15.33 -26.80 -4.36
N LEU A 79 -15.92 -25.63 -4.56
CA LEU A 79 -17.36 -25.45 -4.77
C LEU A 79 -17.83 -25.78 -6.21
N GLY A 80 -16.91 -26.08 -7.13
CA GLY A 80 -17.22 -26.18 -8.56
C GLY A 80 -17.61 -24.84 -9.22
N ASP A 81 -17.39 -23.71 -8.53
CA ASP A 81 -17.71 -22.37 -9.02
C ASP A 81 -16.63 -21.86 -9.98
N GLY A 82 -17.05 -21.32 -11.12
CA GLY A 82 -16.17 -20.86 -12.19
C GLY A 82 -16.22 -19.34 -12.31
N GLY A 83 -15.05 -18.70 -12.51
CA GLY A 83 -14.92 -17.23 -12.56
C GLY A 83 -15.73 -16.50 -13.65
N GLN A 84 -16.37 -17.21 -14.58
CA GLN A 84 -17.31 -16.66 -15.57
C GLN A 84 -18.78 -16.74 -15.14
N VAL A 85 -19.15 -17.62 -14.20
CA VAL A 85 -20.54 -17.84 -13.77
C VAL A 85 -20.79 -17.35 -12.34
N GLN A 86 -19.78 -17.47 -11.46
CA GLN A 86 -19.75 -16.89 -10.11
C GLN A 86 -21.04 -17.11 -9.31
N LEU A 87 -21.43 -18.39 -9.21
CA LEU A 87 -22.70 -18.84 -8.62
C LEU A 87 -22.68 -18.83 -7.08
N MET A 88 -21.50 -18.93 -6.46
CA MET A 88 -21.37 -19.00 -5.01
C MET A 88 -20.55 -17.82 -4.47
N ILE A 89 -19.42 -17.50 -5.11
CA ILE A 89 -18.54 -16.39 -4.72
C ILE A 89 -18.35 -15.44 -5.90
N ARG A 90 -18.88 -14.22 -5.78
CA ARG A 90 -18.74 -13.13 -6.76
C ARG A 90 -17.55 -12.23 -6.45
N THR A 91 -16.78 -11.84 -7.48
CA THR A 91 -15.76 -10.79 -7.39
C THR A 91 -16.44 -9.44 -7.54
N ILE A 92 -16.13 -8.48 -6.67
CA ILE A 92 -16.53 -7.07 -6.77
C ILE A 92 -15.27 -6.29 -7.21
N PRO A 93 -15.18 -5.84 -8.47
CA PRO A 93 -13.97 -5.20 -9.00
C PRO A 93 -13.51 -4.01 -8.16
N GLY A 94 -12.20 -3.90 -7.92
CA GLY A 94 -11.61 -2.83 -7.12
C GLY A 94 -11.95 -2.84 -5.62
N PHE A 95 -12.71 -3.83 -5.12
CA PHE A 95 -13.15 -3.86 -3.72
C PHE A 95 -12.89 -5.21 -3.03
N GLY A 96 -13.33 -6.34 -3.59
CA GLY A 96 -13.25 -7.63 -2.89
C GLY A 96 -14.20 -8.70 -3.41
N TYR A 97 -14.90 -9.38 -2.49
CA TYR A 97 -15.69 -10.57 -2.78
C TYR A 97 -17.03 -10.56 -2.06
N ARG A 98 -18.02 -11.28 -2.59
CA ARG A 98 -19.35 -11.42 -1.98
C ARG A 98 -19.86 -12.85 -2.14
N TRP A 99 -20.45 -13.42 -1.09
CA TRP A 99 -21.25 -14.64 -1.25
C TRP A 99 -22.58 -14.33 -1.95
N VAL A 100 -22.92 -15.12 -2.96
CA VAL A 100 -24.12 -14.96 -3.79
C VAL A 100 -24.91 -16.25 -4.01
N GLY A 101 -24.45 -17.38 -3.46
CA GLY A 101 -25.23 -18.61 -3.43
C GLY A 101 -26.37 -18.52 -2.42
N GLU A 102 -27.55 -18.97 -2.80
CA GLU A 102 -28.68 -19.06 -1.87
C GLU A 102 -28.39 -20.11 -0.78
N ILE A 103 -28.84 -19.85 0.45
CA ILE A 103 -28.59 -20.70 1.62
C ILE A 103 -29.92 -21.23 2.12
N ASP A 104 -30.19 -22.50 1.81
CA ASP A 104 -31.49 -23.15 2.02
C ASP A 104 -31.84 -23.28 3.51
N ARG A 105 -30.84 -23.55 4.36
CA ARG A 105 -31.02 -23.72 5.82
C ARG A 105 -29.79 -23.31 6.63
N VAL A 106 -30.08 -22.66 7.76
CA VAL A 106 -29.19 -22.58 8.94
C VAL A 106 -29.80 -23.49 10.01
N ALA A 107 -29.20 -24.64 10.26
CA ALA A 107 -29.77 -25.64 11.17
C ALA A 107 -29.31 -25.42 12.62
N GLU A 108 -29.90 -24.44 13.32
CA GLU A 108 -29.64 -24.26 14.76
C GLU A 108 -30.37 -25.34 15.57
N GLN A 109 -29.66 -26.42 15.94
CA GLN A 109 -30.23 -27.47 16.79
C GLN A 109 -30.42 -26.99 18.23
N ALA A 110 -31.64 -26.58 18.55
CA ALA A 110 -32.08 -26.35 19.92
C ALA A 110 -32.39 -27.68 20.64
N VAL A 111 -31.86 -27.84 21.85
CA VAL A 111 -32.44 -28.76 22.84
C VAL A 111 -33.79 -28.15 23.27
N PRO A 112 -34.89 -28.91 23.33
CA PRO A 112 -36.23 -28.33 23.50
C PRO A 112 -36.46 -27.80 24.92
N SER A 113 -36.38 -26.47 25.08
CA SER A 113 -36.87 -25.75 26.25
C SER A 113 -38.39 -25.56 26.18
N ILE A 114 -39.07 -25.69 27.32
CA ILE A 114 -40.54 -25.64 27.43
C ILE A 114 -41.01 -24.17 27.47
N GLU A 115 -41.15 -23.52 26.32
CA GLU A 115 -41.68 -22.14 26.28
C GLU A 115 -42.55 -21.79 25.06
N ALA A 116 -42.98 -22.80 24.27
CA ALA A 116 -43.92 -22.63 23.16
C ALA A 116 -45.39 -22.44 23.64
N MET A 117 -45.66 -21.50 24.55
CA MET A 117 -47.01 -21.27 25.10
C MET A 117 -47.25 -19.87 25.74
N ARG A 118 -47.21 -18.76 24.98
CA ARG A 118 -48.01 -17.53 25.24
C ARG A 118 -47.83 -16.41 24.17
N ALA A 119 -48.92 -16.14 23.42
CA ALA A 119 -49.30 -14.91 22.68
C ALA A 119 -48.33 -14.30 21.62
N GLY A 120 -48.79 -13.63 20.54
CA GLY A 120 -50.16 -13.50 20.00
C GLY A 120 -50.48 -12.13 19.37
N ASP A 121 -50.84 -12.11 18.07
CA ASP A 121 -51.57 -11.05 17.31
C ASP A 121 -50.92 -9.64 17.12
N ALA A 122 -51.20 -8.83 16.06
CA ALA A 122 -51.84 -9.04 14.73
C ALA A 122 -51.66 -7.81 13.75
N THR A 123 -51.88 -8.01 12.42
CA THR A 123 -52.30 -7.03 11.32
C THR A 123 -51.41 -5.79 10.98
N ALA A 124 -51.20 -5.24 9.75
CA ALA A 124 -51.88 -5.16 8.41
C ALA A 124 -52.95 -4.03 8.25
N ASP A 125 -53.12 -3.22 7.18
CA ASP A 125 -52.47 -2.91 5.85
C ASP A 125 -52.92 -1.43 5.41
N VAL A 126 -52.92 -0.77 4.22
CA VAL A 126 -52.69 -1.03 2.75
C VAL A 126 -52.51 0.30 1.91
N ARG A 127 -51.94 0.21 0.68
CA ARG A 127 -51.97 1.06 -0.57
C ARG A 127 -52.18 2.62 -0.62
N ALA A 128 -51.26 3.26 -1.38
CA ALA A 128 -51.31 4.26 -2.49
C ALA A 128 -52.60 5.02 -2.95
N ASP A 129 -52.43 6.23 -3.55
CA ASP A 129 -53.37 6.84 -4.55
C ASP A 129 -52.78 7.99 -5.46
N THR A 130 -53.51 8.46 -6.49
CA THR A 130 -53.17 9.56 -7.49
C THR A 130 -54.39 9.88 -8.44
N PRO A 131 -54.41 10.76 -9.50
CA PRO A 131 -53.50 11.76 -10.13
C PRO A 131 -54.21 13.14 -10.51
N PHE A 132 -53.94 13.73 -11.71
CA PHE A 132 -54.63 14.85 -12.45
C PHE A 132 -54.38 16.34 -12.01
N VAL A 133 -54.48 17.42 -12.83
CA VAL A 133 -54.27 17.71 -14.30
C VAL A 133 -54.43 19.24 -14.63
N ALA A 134 -53.94 19.70 -15.80
CA ALA A 134 -54.30 20.92 -16.59
C ALA A 134 -53.67 22.33 -16.36
N GLU A 135 -53.56 23.05 -17.49
CA GLU A 135 -53.28 24.47 -17.82
C GLU A 135 -54.59 25.35 -17.77
N PRO A 136 -54.63 26.70 -17.97
CA PRO A 136 -53.85 27.51 -18.95
C PRO A 136 -53.51 29.01 -18.59
N GLU A 137 -53.05 29.74 -19.62
CA GLU A 137 -52.68 31.19 -19.76
C GLU A 137 -53.90 32.16 -19.80
N PRO A 138 -53.78 33.54 -19.78
CA PRO A 138 -53.17 34.35 -20.88
C PRO A 138 -52.58 35.77 -20.58
N GLU A 139 -52.16 36.42 -21.69
CA GLU A 139 -51.73 37.82 -22.03
C GLU A 139 -52.78 38.97 -21.75
N PRO A 140 -52.62 40.31 -22.09
CA PRO A 140 -51.92 40.94 -23.27
C PRO A 140 -51.37 42.42 -23.18
N GLU A 141 -50.78 42.91 -24.31
CA GLU A 141 -50.90 44.24 -25.01
C GLU A 141 -49.64 44.50 -25.91
N ALA A 142 -49.57 45.07 -27.13
CA ALA A 142 -50.38 45.86 -28.10
C ALA A 142 -49.60 47.16 -28.52
N MET A 143 -49.57 47.71 -29.76
CA MET A 143 -50.02 47.26 -31.09
C MET A 143 -49.39 48.12 -32.25
N VAL A 144 -48.93 47.46 -33.33
CA VAL A 144 -49.00 47.74 -34.81
C VAL A 144 -49.52 49.15 -35.25
N PRO A 145 -48.91 49.90 -36.21
CA PRO A 145 -49.09 49.64 -37.66
C PRO A 145 -47.89 49.93 -38.62
N ALA A 146 -48.18 50.08 -39.93
CA ALA A 146 -47.39 49.48 -41.03
C ALA A 146 -47.58 50.11 -42.45
N SER A 147 -46.71 49.67 -43.39
CA SER A 147 -46.80 49.72 -44.88
C SER A 147 -46.48 51.03 -45.63
N GLY A 148 -45.83 50.92 -46.80
CA GLY A 148 -45.54 52.00 -47.75
C GLY A 148 -44.49 51.62 -48.82
N ALA A 149 -44.61 52.13 -50.05
CA ALA A 149 -43.73 51.80 -51.19
C ALA A 149 -43.53 52.98 -52.16
N SER A 150 -42.45 52.96 -52.97
CA SER A 150 -42.33 53.43 -54.38
C SER A 150 -40.87 53.75 -54.79
N ALA A 151 -40.62 54.03 -56.06
CA ALA A 151 -39.32 54.04 -56.73
C ALA A 151 -38.77 55.43 -57.13
N ALA A 152 -37.47 55.48 -57.45
CA ALA A 152 -36.80 56.54 -58.23
C ALA A 152 -35.60 55.93 -59.00
N ALA A 153 -35.09 56.58 -60.06
CA ALA A 153 -34.14 55.93 -60.99
C ALA A 153 -33.19 56.85 -61.79
N ARG A 154 -32.02 56.29 -62.16
CA ARG A 154 -31.08 56.67 -63.28
C ARG A 154 -30.30 58.00 -63.14
N PRO A 155 -29.25 58.24 -63.97
CA PRO A 155 -28.27 57.32 -64.61
C PRO A 155 -26.79 57.79 -64.51
N GLY A 156 -25.83 56.97 -64.99
CA GLY A 156 -24.44 57.40 -65.25
C GLY A 156 -23.57 56.33 -65.95
N ASN A 157 -22.86 56.70 -67.03
CA ASN A 157 -21.91 55.86 -67.78
C ASN A 157 -20.49 55.93 -67.13
N SER A 158 -19.48 55.08 -67.41
CA SER A 158 -19.14 54.45 -68.70
C SER A 158 -18.31 53.14 -68.66
N ILE A 159 -18.57 52.32 -69.69
CA ILE A 159 -17.65 51.47 -70.50
C ILE A 159 -16.20 51.23 -69.98
N VAL A 160 -16.04 50.26 -69.07
CA VAL A 160 -14.78 49.45 -68.93
C VAL A 160 -15.10 47.99 -68.56
N ARG A 161 -16.14 47.77 -67.74
CA ARG A 161 -16.46 46.51 -67.06
C ARG A 161 -17.15 45.44 -67.93
N ARG A 162 -16.54 45.02 -69.06
CA ARG A 162 -17.04 43.87 -69.87
C ARG A 162 -16.16 42.61 -69.89
N TYR A 163 -14.85 42.73 -69.62
CA TYR A 163 -13.96 41.55 -69.53
C TYR A 163 -13.47 41.24 -68.11
N ALA A 164 -13.49 42.20 -67.19
CA ALA A 164 -13.06 41.99 -65.80
C ALA A 164 -13.93 41.00 -65.02
N VAL A 165 -15.24 40.97 -65.26
CA VAL A 165 -16.19 40.12 -64.51
C VAL A 165 -16.02 38.62 -64.79
N PRO A 166 -16.00 38.12 -66.06
CA PRO A 166 -15.75 36.71 -66.30
C PRO A 166 -14.33 36.28 -65.91
N LEU A 167 -13.33 37.17 -66.02
CA LEU A 167 -11.97 36.88 -65.59
C LEU A 167 -11.87 36.77 -64.06
N LEU A 168 -12.50 37.67 -63.30
CA LEU A 168 -12.59 37.57 -61.84
C LEU A 168 -13.44 36.39 -61.38
N ALA A 169 -14.51 36.04 -62.09
CA ALA A 169 -15.30 34.84 -61.79
C ALA A 169 -14.50 33.56 -62.05
N LEU A 170 -13.76 33.48 -63.16
CA LEU A 170 -12.88 32.35 -63.46
C LEU A 170 -11.71 32.27 -62.47
N LEU A 171 -11.10 33.40 -62.10
CA LEU A 171 -10.06 33.47 -61.06
C LEU A 171 -10.61 33.15 -59.67
N ALA A 172 -11.86 33.47 -59.36
CA ALA A 172 -12.51 33.10 -58.10
C ALA A 172 -12.90 31.62 -58.07
N VAL A 173 -13.33 31.03 -59.19
CA VAL A 173 -13.59 29.59 -59.30
C VAL A 173 -12.28 28.81 -59.30
N LEU A 174 -11.23 29.30 -59.96
CA LEU A 174 -9.89 28.69 -59.92
C LEU A 174 -9.22 28.87 -58.56
N SER A 175 -9.35 30.03 -57.89
CA SER A 175 -8.82 30.21 -56.54
C SER A 175 -9.62 29.43 -55.50
N LEU A 176 -10.94 29.30 -55.65
CA LEU A 176 -11.76 28.44 -54.79
C LEU A 176 -11.48 26.96 -55.05
N ALA A 177 -11.31 26.52 -56.31
CA ALA A 177 -10.91 25.16 -56.63
C ALA A 177 -9.47 24.87 -56.18
N MET A 178 -8.54 25.83 -56.31
CA MET A 178 -7.17 25.73 -55.80
C MET A 178 -7.12 25.77 -54.28
N LEU A 179 -8.01 26.51 -53.62
CA LEU A 179 -8.16 26.55 -52.16
C LEU A 179 -8.79 25.25 -51.65
N ILE A 180 -9.82 24.73 -52.30
CA ILE A 180 -10.40 23.41 -51.99
C ILE A 180 -9.36 22.31 -52.23
N TYR A 181 -8.60 22.37 -53.33
CA TYR A 181 -7.48 21.46 -53.60
C TYR A 181 -6.37 21.59 -52.55
N PHE A 182 -5.99 22.80 -52.12
CA PHE A 182 -5.03 22.99 -51.03
C PHE A 182 -5.57 22.49 -49.69
N VAL A 183 -6.79 22.84 -49.29
CA VAL A 183 -7.40 22.44 -48.00
C VAL A 183 -7.68 20.93 -47.95
N SER A 184 -7.96 20.30 -49.09
CA SER A 184 -8.06 18.83 -49.20
C SER A 184 -6.70 18.11 -49.34
N ARG A 185 -5.62 18.86 -49.64
CA ARG A 185 -4.24 18.34 -49.73
C ARG A 185 -3.28 18.94 -48.70
N THR A 186 -3.76 19.66 -47.70
CA THR A 186 -3.00 20.01 -46.51
C THR A 186 -2.95 18.78 -45.61
N PRO A 187 -1.83 18.02 -45.55
CA PRO A 187 -1.56 17.26 -44.34
C PRO A 187 -1.61 18.25 -43.17
N HIS A 188 -2.18 17.84 -42.03
CA HIS A 188 -2.45 18.78 -40.94
C HIS A 188 -1.16 19.44 -40.48
N GLY A 189 -1.07 20.74 -40.73
CA GLY A 189 0.19 21.46 -40.80
C GLY A 189 0.77 21.73 -39.43
N VAL A 190 1.89 21.08 -39.13
CA VAL A 190 2.74 21.35 -37.97
C VAL A 190 3.01 22.86 -37.85
N VAL A 191 2.66 23.44 -36.70
CA VAL A 191 3.11 24.79 -36.33
C VAL A 191 4.48 24.67 -35.66
N SER A 192 5.54 24.86 -36.44
CA SER A 192 6.92 24.87 -35.92
C SER A 192 7.36 26.28 -35.51
N LEU A 193 7.69 26.46 -34.24
CA LEU A 193 8.47 27.59 -33.73
C LEU A 193 9.55 27.08 -32.75
N PRO A 194 10.63 27.85 -32.47
CA PRO A 194 11.88 27.28 -31.94
C PRO A 194 11.89 27.00 -30.43
N HIS A 195 12.55 25.89 -30.05
CA HIS A 195 13.22 25.63 -28.77
C HIS A 195 12.60 26.19 -27.47
N ALA A 196 11.81 25.37 -26.76
CA ALA A 196 11.70 25.40 -25.30
C ALA A 196 11.06 24.11 -24.72
N VAL A 197 11.88 23.06 -24.55
CA VAL A 197 11.58 21.96 -23.60
C VAL A 197 12.81 21.80 -22.72
N ASP A 198 12.97 22.73 -21.78
CA ASP A 198 14.15 22.85 -20.93
C ASP A 198 14.22 21.74 -19.88
N GLY A 199 14.72 20.57 -20.26
CA GLY A 199 15.03 19.42 -19.38
C GLY A 199 13.86 18.72 -18.68
N ASN A 200 12.70 19.37 -18.60
CA ASN A 200 11.55 18.96 -17.80
C ASN A 200 10.69 17.88 -18.48
N ALA A 201 10.00 17.09 -17.66
CA ALA A 201 9.22 15.94 -18.13
C ALA A 201 8.03 16.33 -19.04
N ILE A 202 7.65 15.41 -19.94
CA ILE A 202 6.42 15.45 -20.73
C ILE A 202 5.50 14.35 -20.20
N VAL A 203 4.35 14.74 -19.65
CA VAL A 203 3.38 13.81 -19.05
C VAL A 203 2.27 13.49 -20.05
N VAL A 204 1.99 12.22 -20.31
CA VAL A 204 0.87 11.79 -21.17
C VAL A 204 -0.29 11.33 -20.30
N LEU A 205 -1.46 11.94 -20.45
CA LEU A 205 -2.66 11.58 -19.68
C LEU A 205 -3.52 10.52 -20.38
N PRO A 206 -4.39 9.80 -19.65
CA PRO A 206 -5.41 8.94 -20.22
C PRO A 206 -6.21 9.66 -21.30
N ILE A 207 -6.28 9.04 -22.48
CA ILE A 207 -6.97 9.62 -23.62
C ILE A 207 -8.48 9.46 -23.40
N THR A 208 -9.22 10.58 -23.48
CA THR A 208 -10.68 10.57 -23.35
C THR A 208 -11.31 9.84 -24.55
N VAL A 209 -12.35 9.03 -24.33
CA VAL A 209 -12.94 8.17 -25.38
C VAL A 209 -14.42 8.47 -25.57
N ASP A 210 -14.75 9.16 -26.66
CA ASP A 210 -16.13 9.34 -27.14
C ASP A 210 -16.50 8.14 -28.03
N GLY A 211 -17.03 7.08 -27.43
CA GLY A 211 -17.36 5.84 -28.13
C GLY A 211 -18.19 4.84 -27.29
N PRO A 212 -18.35 3.60 -27.77
CA PRO A 212 -19.04 2.54 -27.02
C PRO A 212 -18.41 2.28 -25.65
N ARG A 213 -19.23 1.91 -24.65
CA ARG A 213 -18.76 1.63 -23.27
C ARG A 213 -17.68 0.53 -23.20
N GLU A 214 -17.66 -0.39 -24.16
CA GLU A 214 -16.68 -1.47 -24.25
C GLU A 214 -15.27 -0.98 -24.65
N SER A 215 -15.15 0.24 -25.19
CA SER A 215 -13.88 0.86 -25.57
C SER A 215 -13.11 1.49 -24.41
N GLY A 216 -13.52 1.28 -23.14
CA GLY A 216 -12.89 1.91 -21.97
C GLY A 216 -11.39 1.62 -21.78
N TRP A 217 -10.88 0.53 -22.36
CA TRP A 217 -9.45 0.21 -22.37
C TRP A 217 -8.63 1.12 -23.31
N VAL A 218 -9.25 1.66 -24.36
CA VAL A 218 -8.57 2.41 -25.44
C VAL A 218 -7.86 3.64 -24.88
N GLY A 219 -8.47 4.35 -23.94
CA GLY A 219 -7.92 5.58 -23.37
C GLY A 219 -6.58 5.38 -22.65
N LEU A 220 -6.44 4.26 -21.94
CA LEU A 220 -5.22 3.90 -21.21
C LEU A 220 -4.20 3.20 -22.13
N GLY A 221 -4.66 2.32 -23.02
CA GLY A 221 -3.77 1.65 -23.97
C GLY A 221 -3.14 2.61 -24.98
N ALA A 222 -3.89 3.62 -25.42
CA ALA A 222 -3.39 4.68 -26.29
C ALA A 222 -2.50 5.67 -25.54
N MET A 223 -2.79 5.99 -24.27
CA MET A 223 -1.88 6.78 -23.42
C MET A 223 -0.51 6.13 -23.29
N ASP A 224 -0.48 4.84 -22.93
CA ASP A 224 0.76 4.08 -22.72
C ASP A 224 1.58 3.94 -24.02
N LEU A 225 0.91 3.68 -25.14
CA LEU A 225 1.55 3.70 -26.47
C LEU A 225 2.13 5.08 -26.81
N VAL A 226 1.41 6.17 -26.58
CA VAL A 226 1.89 7.54 -26.84
C VAL A 226 3.07 7.85 -25.93
N ALA A 227 3.03 7.46 -24.65
CA ALA A 227 4.13 7.64 -23.71
C ALA A 227 5.40 6.89 -24.15
N ASP A 228 5.26 5.63 -24.57
CA ASP A 228 6.40 4.83 -25.04
C ASP A 228 6.95 5.32 -26.39
N ARG A 229 6.08 5.79 -27.29
CA ARG A 229 6.48 6.46 -28.54
C ARG A 229 7.32 7.71 -28.29
N LEU A 230 6.88 8.56 -27.36
CA LEU A 230 7.62 9.78 -27.00
C LEU A 230 8.96 9.43 -26.31
N ARG A 231 8.96 8.46 -25.39
CA ARG A 231 10.18 7.96 -24.70
C ARG A 231 11.21 7.39 -25.68
N SER A 232 10.75 6.64 -26.68
CA SER A 232 11.57 6.06 -27.78
C SER A 232 12.19 7.10 -28.73
N ALA A 233 11.96 8.39 -28.51
CA ALA A 233 12.52 9.51 -29.28
C ALA A 233 13.32 10.48 -28.40
N ASP A 234 13.93 9.96 -27.33
CA ASP A 234 14.76 10.71 -26.36
C ASP A 234 14.03 11.95 -25.81
N LEU A 235 12.83 11.72 -25.28
CA LEU A 235 12.05 12.67 -24.50
C LEU A 235 11.84 12.14 -23.07
N PRO A 236 12.01 12.97 -22.02
CA PRO A 236 11.80 12.56 -20.63
C PRO A 236 10.30 12.36 -20.37
N VAL A 237 9.85 11.11 -20.40
CA VAL A 237 8.42 10.73 -20.28
C VAL A 237 8.25 9.73 -19.13
N PRO A 238 7.62 10.14 -18.01
CA PRO A 238 7.37 9.27 -16.88
C PRO A 238 6.61 8.00 -17.28
N PRO A 239 6.73 6.90 -16.51
CA PRO A 239 5.95 5.70 -16.74
C PRO A 239 4.45 5.96 -16.56
N SER A 240 3.64 5.26 -17.34
CA SER A 240 2.17 5.28 -17.24
C SER A 240 1.66 4.97 -15.84
N GLU A 241 2.35 4.08 -15.11
CA GLU A 241 2.08 3.75 -13.70
C GLU A 241 2.26 4.96 -12.78
N THR A 242 3.37 5.69 -12.94
CA THR A 242 3.68 6.93 -12.20
C THR A 242 2.66 8.04 -12.52
N VAL A 243 2.21 8.16 -13.77
CA VAL A 243 1.16 9.13 -14.15
C VAL A 243 -0.21 8.72 -13.57
N MET A 244 -0.57 7.43 -13.62
CA MET A 244 -1.81 6.93 -13.03
C MET A 244 -1.86 7.07 -11.51
N ALA A 245 -0.72 6.95 -10.82
CA ALA A 245 -0.60 7.30 -9.41
C ALA A 245 -0.84 8.80 -9.17
N ALA A 246 -0.22 9.69 -9.95
CA ALA A 246 -0.42 11.15 -9.82
C ALA A 246 -1.86 11.60 -10.13
N LEU A 247 -2.61 10.83 -10.92
CA LEU A 247 -4.03 11.04 -11.22
C LEU A 247 -4.99 10.53 -10.12
N HIS A 248 -4.50 9.82 -9.10
CA HIS A 248 -5.37 9.16 -8.12
C HIS A 248 -6.27 10.16 -7.37
N GLY A 249 -7.59 9.99 -7.50
CA GLY A 249 -8.59 10.90 -6.93
C GLY A 249 -8.84 12.20 -7.71
N SER A 250 -8.26 12.37 -8.90
CA SER A 250 -8.60 13.46 -9.82
C SER A 250 -9.92 13.19 -10.56
N ALA A 251 -10.52 14.23 -11.14
CA ALA A 251 -11.67 14.06 -12.03
C ALA A 251 -11.29 13.35 -13.34
N SER A 252 -12.28 12.85 -14.07
CA SER A 252 -12.09 12.32 -15.43
C SER A 252 -13.11 12.95 -16.40
N PRO A 253 -12.69 13.84 -17.32
CA PRO A 253 -11.32 14.36 -17.48
C PRO A 253 -10.87 15.22 -16.27
N PRO A 254 -9.55 15.29 -15.99
CA PRO A 254 -8.99 16.08 -14.90
C PRO A 254 -9.19 17.59 -15.10
N ALA A 255 -9.47 18.31 -14.00
CA ALA A 255 -9.67 19.75 -14.00
C ALA A 255 -8.34 20.52 -14.15
N ALA A 256 -8.38 21.81 -14.49
CA ALA A 256 -7.18 22.63 -14.65
C ALA A 256 -6.24 22.59 -13.41
N ALA A 257 -6.82 22.64 -12.20
CA ALA A 257 -6.08 22.51 -10.95
C ALA A 257 -5.46 21.11 -10.75
N ASP A 258 -6.07 20.05 -11.29
CA ASP A 258 -5.46 18.71 -11.31
C ASP A 258 -4.24 18.68 -12.23
N LEU A 259 -4.34 19.32 -13.42
CA LEU A 259 -3.24 19.39 -14.39
C LEU A 259 -2.01 20.10 -13.81
N ASP A 260 -2.19 21.26 -13.17
CA ASP A 260 -1.07 21.99 -12.59
C ASP A 260 -0.48 21.27 -11.36
N ARG A 261 -1.31 20.61 -10.55
CA ARG A 261 -0.85 19.70 -9.48
C ARG A 261 -0.02 18.54 -10.03
N ILE A 262 -0.51 17.83 -11.06
CA ILE A 262 0.20 16.72 -11.69
C ILE A 262 1.54 17.19 -12.27
N ARG A 263 1.59 18.39 -12.86
CA ARG A 263 2.84 18.99 -13.36
C ARG A 263 3.84 19.30 -12.25
N GLN A 264 3.38 19.81 -11.10
CA GLN A 264 4.24 20.07 -9.94
C GLN A 264 4.76 18.76 -9.31
N THR A 265 3.89 17.76 -9.12
CA THR A 265 4.28 16.41 -8.65
C THR A 265 5.29 15.77 -9.58
N LEU A 266 5.06 15.79 -10.91
CA LEU A 266 5.90 15.08 -11.89
C LEU A 266 7.07 15.91 -12.47
N GLY A 267 7.24 17.17 -12.06
CA GLY A 267 8.28 18.06 -12.62
C GLY A 267 8.09 18.34 -14.12
N ALA A 268 6.84 18.42 -14.58
CA ALA A 268 6.49 18.35 -15.99
C ALA A 268 6.35 19.73 -16.66
N GLY A 269 7.24 20.01 -17.62
CA GLY A 269 7.19 21.21 -18.44
C GLY A 269 5.92 21.26 -19.28
N ALA A 270 5.51 20.11 -19.82
CA ALA A 270 4.32 19.97 -20.67
C ALA A 270 3.48 18.72 -20.32
N VAL A 271 2.20 18.77 -20.70
CA VAL A 271 1.22 17.70 -20.57
C VAL A 271 0.60 17.43 -21.94
N VAL A 272 0.65 16.20 -22.41
CA VAL A 272 -0.08 15.70 -23.57
C VAL A 272 -1.44 15.20 -23.09
N GLN A 273 -2.49 15.87 -23.53
CA GLN A 273 -3.87 15.41 -23.40
C GLN A 273 -4.31 14.77 -24.72
N GLY A 274 -5.32 13.90 -24.70
CA GLY A 274 -5.88 13.36 -25.92
C GLY A 274 -7.36 13.05 -25.87
N LYS A 275 -7.95 12.98 -27.06
CA LYS A 275 -9.33 12.57 -27.30
C LYS A 275 -9.40 11.61 -28.50
N ALA A 276 -9.92 10.42 -28.25
CA ALA A 276 -10.33 9.45 -29.24
C ALA A 276 -11.85 9.57 -29.46
N SER A 277 -12.29 9.54 -30.71
CA SER A 277 -13.71 9.47 -31.07
C SER A 277 -13.96 8.43 -32.16
N TYR A 278 -15.06 7.69 -32.03
CA TYR A 278 -15.47 6.71 -33.04
C TYR A 278 -16.49 7.31 -34.01
N SER A 279 -16.38 6.96 -35.29
CA SER A 279 -17.24 7.49 -36.35
C SER A 279 -17.50 6.44 -37.44
N ALA A 280 -18.49 6.68 -38.30
CA ALA A 280 -18.81 5.83 -39.46
C ALA A 280 -17.69 5.76 -40.53
N GLN A 281 -16.56 6.45 -40.33
CA GLN A 281 -15.38 6.41 -41.20
C GLN A 281 -14.10 6.20 -40.35
N GLY A 282 -14.21 5.36 -39.31
CA GLY A 282 -13.10 4.95 -38.44
C GLY A 282 -12.93 5.77 -37.16
N TRP A 283 -11.88 5.44 -36.41
CA TRP A 283 -11.42 6.15 -35.22
C TRP A 283 -10.59 7.37 -35.57
N THR A 284 -10.89 8.50 -34.94
CA THR A 284 -10.05 9.71 -34.94
C THR A 284 -9.42 9.87 -33.57
N VAL A 285 -8.11 10.08 -33.50
CA VAL A 285 -7.39 10.43 -32.26
C VAL A 285 -6.71 11.77 -32.41
N GLN A 286 -7.02 12.68 -31.49
CA GLN A 286 -6.45 14.01 -31.37
C GLN A 286 -5.56 14.06 -30.12
N LEU A 287 -4.37 14.62 -30.23
CA LEU A 287 -3.43 14.87 -29.14
C LEU A 287 -3.10 16.36 -29.06
N GLU A 288 -3.08 16.93 -27.85
CA GLU A 288 -2.73 18.33 -27.59
C GLU A 288 -1.63 18.39 -26.52
N ALA A 289 -0.45 18.92 -26.88
CA ALA A 289 0.62 19.21 -25.94
C ALA A 289 0.45 20.64 -25.37
N LYS A 290 0.28 20.73 -24.05
CA LYS A 290 0.03 21.98 -23.30
C LYS A 290 1.16 22.24 -22.32
N ASN A 291 1.64 23.48 -22.22
CA ASN A 291 2.59 23.92 -21.20
C ASN A 291 1.96 25.06 -20.35
N ALA A 292 2.77 25.79 -19.58
CA ALA A 292 2.28 26.88 -18.72
C ALA A 292 1.70 28.10 -19.50
N SER A 293 1.99 28.23 -20.80
CA SER A 293 1.48 29.32 -21.65
C SER A 293 0.38 28.88 -22.63
N GLY A 294 -0.10 27.64 -22.53
CA GLY A 294 -1.26 27.13 -23.29
C GLY A 294 -0.96 25.92 -24.17
N ILE A 295 -1.78 25.70 -25.20
CA ILE A 295 -1.52 24.68 -26.24
C ILE A 295 -0.32 25.13 -27.05
N GLN A 296 0.73 24.31 -27.10
CA GLN A 296 1.89 24.51 -27.95
C GLN A 296 1.73 23.79 -29.27
N GLN A 297 1.25 22.54 -29.24
CA GLN A 297 1.15 21.68 -30.44
C GLN A 297 -0.10 20.80 -30.40
N ARG A 298 -0.61 20.47 -31.58
CA ARG A 298 -1.75 19.57 -31.79
C ARG A 298 -1.42 18.62 -32.94
N ALA A 299 -1.71 17.34 -32.74
CA ALA A 299 -1.61 16.29 -33.74
C ALA A 299 -2.95 15.55 -33.85
N GLU A 300 -3.32 15.12 -35.05
CA GLU A 300 -4.56 14.42 -35.30
C GLU A 300 -4.38 13.38 -36.40
N ALA A 301 -4.84 12.16 -36.15
CA ALA A 301 -4.81 11.08 -37.12
C ALA A 301 -6.07 10.22 -37.06
N ARG A 302 -6.37 9.57 -38.19
CA ARG A 302 -7.56 8.73 -38.38
C ARG A 302 -7.20 7.40 -38.99
N ARG A 303 -7.74 6.31 -38.45
CA ARG A 303 -7.55 4.91 -38.91
C ARG A 303 -8.80 4.10 -38.57
N ASP A 304 -8.91 2.89 -39.13
CA ASP A 304 -10.05 2.01 -38.83
C ASP A 304 -9.97 1.39 -37.42
N ASP A 305 -8.78 1.39 -36.82
CA ASP A 305 -8.51 1.00 -35.43
C ASP A 305 -8.01 2.19 -34.57
N ALA A 306 -8.34 2.15 -33.27
CA ALA A 306 -8.03 3.19 -32.30
C ALA A 306 -6.54 3.24 -31.91
N ILE A 307 -5.88 2.10 -31.78
CA ILE A 307 -4.46 2.02 -31.42
C ILE A 307 -3.60 2.47 -32.61
N GLN A 308 -3.98 2.13 -33.85
CA GLN A 308 -3.38 2.68 -35.06
C GLN A 308 -3.60 4.20 -35.21
N ALA A 309 -4.80 4.70 -34.86
CA ALA A 309 -5.07 6.15 -34.89
C ALA A 309 -4.20 6.89 -33.85
N ALA A 310 -4.11 6.38 -32.62
CA ALA A 310 -3.25 6.94 -31.57
C ALA A 310 -1.76 6.88 -31.96
N ARG A 311 -1.31 5.76 -32.54
CA ARG A 311 0.04 5.54 -33.06
C ARG A 311 0.40 6.60 -34.11
N ALA A 312 -0.47 6.83 -35.10
CA ALA A 312 -0.25 7.84 -36.14
C ALA A 312 -0.31 9.28 -35.59
N ALA A 313 -1.15 9.56 -34.59
CA ALA A 313 -1.18 10.86 -33.92
C ALA A 313 0.09 11.11 -33.09
N ALA A 314 0.65 10.08 -32.44
CA ALA A 314 1.93 10.16 -31.72
C ALA A 314 3.10 10.51 -32.66
N ASP A 315 3.14 9.91 -33.85
CA ASP A 315 4.19 10.17 -34.84
C ASP A 315 4.12 11.58 -35.42
N LEU A 316 2.91 12.11 -35.62
CA LEU A 316 2.69 13.50 -36.01
C LEU A 316 3.09 14.47 -34.87
N LEU A 317 2.84 14.11 -33.61
CA LEU A 317 3.25 14.90 -32.44
C LEU A 317 4.78 14.89 -32.25
N LEU A 318 5.43 13.76 -32.52
CA LEU A 318 6.90 13.67 -32.54
C LEU A 318 7.49 14.56 -33.63
N ALA A 319 6.93 14.50 -34.84
CA ALA A 319 7.36 15.34 -35.95
C ALA A 319 7.17 16.83 -35.64
N SER A 320 6.09 17.23 -34.96
CA SER A 320 5.91 18.62 -34.52
C SER A 320 6.88 19.04 -33.41
N LEU A 321 7.26 18.13 -32.51
CA LEU A 321 8.30 18.35 -31.49
C LEU A 321 9.73 18.35 -32.06
N GLY A 322 9.89 18.29 -33.39
CA GLY A 322 11.21 18.23 -34.04
C GLY A 322 11.96 16.93 -33.79
N ARG A 323 11.26 15.86 -33.40
CA ARG A 323 11.80 14.50 -33.22
C ARG A 323 11.46 13.64 -34.42
N LYS A 324 12.34 12.67 -34.72
CA LYS A 324 12.06 11.65 -35.72
C LYS A 324 11.21 10.55 -35.06
N PRO A 325 10.06 10.15 -35.64
CA PRO A 325 9.31 8.99 -35.16
C PRO A 325 10.18 7.71 -35.14
N PRO A 326 10.05 6.85 -34.11
CA PRO A 326 10.73 5.57 -34.08
C PRO A 326 10.23 4.67 -35.22
N ALA A 327 11.13 3.85 -35.78
CA ALA A 327 10.80 3.00 -36.93
C ALA A 327 9.70 1.99 -36.57
N GLY A 328 8.55 2.11 -37.23
CA GLY A 328 7.40 1.24 -36.99
C GLY A 328 7.54 -0.13 -37.65
N VAL A 329 7.03 -1.16 -36.98
CA VAL A 329 6.61 -2.39 -37.66
C VAL A 329 5.21 -2.11 -38.24
N ASP A 330 5.11 -2.10 -39.57
CA ASP A 330 3.88 -1.74 -40.31
C ASP A 330 2.76 -2.79 -40.25
N ALA A 331 2.94 -3.87 -39.48
CA ALA A 331 1.97 -4.96 -39.38
C ALA A 331 0.89 -4.71 -38.31
N THR A 332 -0.35 -5.09 -38.64
CA THR A 332 -1.49 -5.25 -37.74
C THR A 332 -1.30 -6.45 -36.82
N ASP A 333 -0.51 -6.29 -35.76
CA ASP A 333 -0.36 -7.32 -34.73
C ASP A 333 -1.44 -7.23 -33.64
N ALA A 334 -2.52 -7.98 -33.85
CA ALA A 334 -3.62 -8.12 -32.89
C ALA A 334 -3.20 -8.78 -31.56
N VAL A 335 -2.01 -9.38 -31.47
CA VAL A 335 -1.43 -9.80 -30.18
C VAL A 335 -0.97 -8.57 -29.40
N GLN A 336 -0.29 -7.63 -30.03
CA GLN A 336 0.18 -6.39 -29.39
C GLN A 336 -1.00 -5.56 -28.88
N ASP A 337 -2.10 -5.47 -29.63
CA ASP A 337 -3.31 -4.77 -29.18
C ASP A 337 -3.91 -5.41 -27.92
N ARG A 338 -3.85 -6.75 -27.78
CA ARG A 338 -4.30 -7.47 -26.58
C ARG A 338 -3.31 -7.38 -25.42
N LEU A 339 -2.01 -7.33 -25.68
CA LEU A 339 -1.01 -7.01 -24.64
C LEU A 339 -1.28 -5.61 -24.07
N GLN A 340 -1.59 -4.64 -24.93
CA GLN A 340 -1.91 -3.27 -24.53
C GLN A 340 -3.23 -3.18 -23.74
N GLN A 341 -4.26 -3.95 -24.14
CA GLN A 341 -5.51 -4.12 -23.38
C GLN A 341 -5.27 -4.70 -21.98
N ALA A 342 -4.39 -5.70 -21.87
CA ALA A 342 -4.06 -6.32 -20.60
C ALA A 342 -3.30 -5.34 -19.67
N GLN A 343 -2.34 -4.57 -20.20
CA GLN A 343 -1.64 -3.53 -19.44
C GLN A 343 -2.61 -2.44 -18.95
N ALA A 344 -3.55 -1.99 -19.78
CA ALA A 344 -4.61 -1.05 -19.38
C ALA A 344 -5.51 -1.59 -18.25
N ALA A 345 -5.80 -2.90 -18.26
CA ALA A 345 -6.51 -3.56 -17.17
C ALA A 345 -5.65 -3.68 -15.89
N MET A 346 -4.33 -3.89 -16.00
CA MET A 346 -3.42 -3.87 -14.84
C MET A 346 -3.32 -2.48 -14.21
N LEU A 347 -3.18 -1.42 -15.01
CA LEU A 347 -3.18 -0.01 -14.56
C LEU A 347 -4.44 0.41 -13.79
N THR A 348 -5.53 -0.36 -13.88
CA THR A 348 -6.79 -0.14 -13.15
C THR A 348 -7.09 -1.25 -12.12
N ASN A 349 -6.10 -2.06 -11.75
CA ASN A 349 -6.21 -3.22 -10.83
C ASN A 349 -7.29 -4.25 -11.25
N GLN A 350 -7.63 -4.32 -12.54
CA GLN A 350 -8.57 -5.29 -13.10
C GLN A 350 -7.85 -6.59 -13.49
N LEU A 351 -7.13 -7.20 -12.55
CA LEU A 351 -6.24 -8.34 -12.81
C LEU A 351 -6.99 -9.56 -13.41
N ASP A 352 -8.22 -9.83 -12.97
CA ASP A 352 -9.11 -10.87 -13.55
C ASP A 352 -9.56 -10.57 -14.99
N LEU A 353 -9.53 -9.31 -15.43
CA LEU A 353 -9.76 -8.92 -16.82
C LEU A 353 -8.47 -9.06 -17.64
N ALA A 354 -7.34 -8.53 -17.14
CA ALA A 354 -6.03 -8.66 -17.76
C ALA A 354 -5.69 -10.13 -18.06
N ARG A 355 -5.90 -11.03 -17.08
CA ARG A 355 -5.68 -12.47 -17.24
C ARG A 355 -6.53 -13.09 -18.34
N ARG A 356 -7.81 -12.71 -18.44
CA ARG A 356 -8.74 -13.21 -19.46
C ARG A 356 -8.38 -12.71 -20.86
N ILE A 357 -7.93 -11.47 -20.99
CA ILE A 357 -7.42 -10.91 -22.25
C ILE A 357 -6.19 -11.70 -22.73
N LEU A 358 -5.18 -11.87 -21.86
CA LEU A 358 -3.95 -12.61 -22.18
C LEU A 358 -4.23 -14.08 -22.51
N SER A 359 -5.12 -14.72 -21.76
CA SER A 359 -5.50 -16.13 -21.97
C SER A 359 -6.33 -16.36 -23.25
N ALA A 360 -6.83 -15.30 -23.89
CA ALA A 360 -7.54 -15.34 -25.16
C ALA A 360 -6.63 -15.04 -26.37
N ILE A 361 -5.33 -14.84 -26.16
CA ILE A 361 -4.34 -14.69 -27.22
C ILE A 361 -3.93 -16.09 -27.73
N PRO A 362 -4.04 -16.39 -29.04
CA PRO A 362 -3.54 -17.66 -29.60
C PRO A 362 -2.03 -17.80 -29.43
N ALA A 363 -1.54 -19.01 -29.17
CA ALA A 363 -0.13 -19.27 -28.96
C ALA A 363 0.68 -19.30 -30.28
N ASP A 364 1.10 -18.13 -30.78
CA ASP A 364 2.14 -18.00 -31.80
C ASP A 364 3.53 -18.14 -31.13
N PRO A 365 4.42 -19.04 -31.61
CA PRO A 365 5.78 -19.17 -31.10
C PRO A 365 6.61 -17.87 -31.03
N LYS A 366 6.30 -16.85 -31.83
CA LYS A 366 7.00 -15.55 -31.82
C LYS A 366 6.61 -14.65 -30.64
N THR A 367 5.35 -14.67 -30.23
CA THR A 367 4.79 -13.74 -29.22
C THR A 367 4.46 -14.43 -27.90
N ALA A 368 4.33 -15.77 -27.90
CA ALA A 368 4.07 -16.57 -26.71
C ALA A 368 5.01 -16.29 -25.52
N PRO A 369 6.32 -15.98 -25.68
CA PRO A 369 7.18 -15.63 -24.55
C PRO A 369 6.73 -14.36 -23.80
N GLU A 370 6.40 -13.28 -24.51
CA GLU A 370 5.93 -12.02 -23.90
C GLU A 370 4.53 -12.18 -23.29
N VAL A 371 3.62 -12.87 -24.00
CA VAL A 371 2.26 -13.18 -23.50
C VAL A 371 2.32 -13.99 -22.20
N ARG A 372 3.20 -15.00 -22.12
CA ARG A 372 3.43 -15.81 -20.91
C ARG A 372 4.09 -15.00 -19.79
N LEU A 373 5.03 -14.09 -20.11
CA LEU A 373 5.65 -13.20 -19.13
C LEU A 373 4.60 -12.25 -18.51
N ARG A 374 3.76 -11.60 -19.32
CA ARG A 374 2.66 -10.76 -18.82
C ARG A 374 1.63 -11.56 -18.04
N LEU A 375 1.35 -12.80 -18.43
CA LEU A 375 0.45 -13.68 -17.68
C LEU A 375 1.03 -14.04 -16.31
N ALA A 376 2.33 -14.33 -16.23
CA ALA A 376 3.02 -14.56 -14.97
C ALA A 376 3.07 -13.30 -14.08
N ASP A 377 3.14 -12.11 -14.67
CA ASP A 377 3.12 -10.84 -13.94
C ASP A 377 1.73 -10.49 -13.38
N VAL A 378 0.68 -10.68 -14.18
CA VAL A 378 -0.72 -10.65 -13.70
C VAL A 378 -0.93 -11.67 -12.59
N ASP A 379 -0.35 -12.87 -12.71
CA ASP A 379 -0.43 -13.91 -11.69
C ASP A 379 0.40 -13.58 -10.44
N PHE A 380 1.55 -12.91 -10.54
CA PHE A 380 2.34 -12.42 -9.41
C PHE A 380 1.64 -11.28 -8.64
N HIS A 381 1.05 -10.32 -9.37
CA HIS A 381 0.25 -9.24 -8.77
C HIS A 381 -1.05 -9.79 -8.15
N SER A 382 -1.67 -10.77 -8.80
CA SER A 382 -2.73 -11.60 -8.20
C SER A 382 -2.19 -12.66 -7.23
N GLY A 383 -0.90 -12.63 -6.88
CA GLY A 383 -0.10 -13.64 -6.14
C GLY A 383 -0.58 -15.09 -6.19
N ARG A 384 -0.99 -15.53 -7.38
CA ARG A 384 -0.87 -16.90 -7.89
C ARG A 384 0.62 -17.21 -8.07
N LEU A 385 1.34 -17.20 -6.94
CA LEU A 385 2.81 -17.30 -6.88
C LEU A 385 3.32 -18.66 -7.36
N ASP A 386 2.51 -19.70 -7.22
CA ASP A 386 2.80 -21.04 -7.71
C ASP A 386 2.69 -21.05 -9.24
N GLU A 387 1.56 -20.60 -9.77
CA GLU A 387 1.32 -20.50 -11.21
C GLU A 387 2.31 -19.56 -11.91
N ALA A 388 2.69 -18.44 -11.28
CA ALA A 388 3.73 -17.54 -11.77
C ALA A 388 5.11 -18.20 -11.77
N ALA A 389 5.51 -18.89 -10.68
CA ALA A 389 6.80 -19.57 -10.59
C ALA A 389 6.97 -20.63 -11.70
N ASP A 390 5.93 -21.43 -11.94
CA ASP A 390 5.95 -22.50 -12.94
C ASP A 390 6.09 -21.92 -14.37
N VAL A 391 5.33 -20.87 -14.69
CA VAL A 391 5.41 -20.20 -16.01
C VAL A 391 6.78 -19.56 -16.23
N LEU A 392 7.37 -18.92 -15.21
CA LEU A 392 8.67 -18.26 -15.30
C LEU A 392 9.83 -19.28 -15.39
N ALA A 393 9.76 -20.38 -14.64
CA ALA A 393 10.71 -21.48 -14.79
C ALA A 393 10.67 -22.10 -16.19
N ALA A 394 9.47 -22.32 -16.74
CA ALA A 394 9.28 -22.81 -18.10
C ALA A 394 9.57 -21.76 -19.20
N LEU A 395 9.70 -20.47 -18.87
CA LEU A 395 10.21 -19.43 -19.78
C LEU A 395 11.73 -19.40 -19.80
N LEU A 396 12.39 -19.63 -18.66
CA LEU A 396 13.85 -19.70 -18.60
C LEU A 396 14.43 -21.00 -19.21
N ALA A 397 13.60 -22.00 -19.46
CA ALA A 397 13.93 -23.16 -20.29
C ALA A 397 13.75 -22.91 -21.80
N ASP A 398 13.15 -21.78 -22.22
CA ASP A 398 12.84 -21.49 -23.61
C ASP A 398 14.05 -20.87 -24.34
N ALA A 399 14.44 -21.47 -25.47
CA ALA A 399 15.57 -20.99 -26.27
C ALA A 399 15.36 -19.56 -26.81
N SER A 400 14.11 -19.13 -27.04
CA SER A 400 13.78 -17.77 -27.51
C SER A 400 13.90 -16.69 -26.42
N VAL A 401 13.88 -17.10 -25.15
CA VAL A 401 14.18 -16.26 -23.98
C VAL A 401 15.68 -16.29 -23.70
N GLN A 402 16.31 -17.46 -23.75
CA GLN A 402 17.76 -17.60 -23.51
C GLN A 402 18.64 -16.89 -24.56
N ALA A 403 18.12 -16.65 -25.76
CA ALA A 403 18.80 -15.89 -26.81
C ALA A 403 18.64 -14.36 -26.70
N ASP A 404 17.86 -13.84 -25.74
CA ASP A 404 17.55 -12.42 -25.61
C ASP A 404 17.71 -11.96 -24.16
N ASN A 405 18.81 -11.25 -23.87
CA ASN A 405 19.14 -10.77 -22.54
C ASN A 405 18.05 -9.88 -21.94
N LEU A 406 17.36 -9.04 -22.72
CA LEU A 406 16.32 -8.17 -22.18
C LEU A 406 15.09 -8.98 -21.73
N ARG A 407 14.66 -9.97 -22.52
CA ARG A 407 13.60 -10.90 -22.07
C ARG A 407 14.06 -11.72 -20.87
N ARG A 408 15.26 -12.32 -20.92
CA ARG A 408 15.79 -13.16 -19.83
C ARG A 408 15.90 -12.37 -18.52
N GLY A 409 16.45 -11.16 -18.56
CA GLY A 409 16.56 -10.27 -17.41
C GLY A 409 15.20 -9.90 -16.80
N ARG A 410 14.19 -9.60 -17.61
CA ARG A 410 12.82 -9.33 -17.12
C ARG A 410 12.18 -10.56 -16.47
N VAL A 411 12.31 -11.74 -17.09
CA VAL A 411 11.80 -13.02 -16.54
C VAL A 411 12.50 -13.36 -15.22
N LEU A 412 13.82 -13.16 -15.13
CA LEU A 412 14.61 -13.37 -13.90
C LEU A 412 14.20 -12.39 -12.80
N THR A 413 14.08 -11.09 -13.08
CA THR A 413 13.61 -10.09 -12.10
C THR A 413 12.24 -10.45 -11.52
N LEU A 414 11.30 -10.89 -12.37
CA LEU A 414 9.97 -11.28 -11.88
C LEU A 414 10.01 -12.59 -11.07
N ARG A 415 10.86 -13.56 -11.42
CA ARG A 415 11.02 -14.79 -10.63
C ARG A 415 11.74 -14.53 -9.30
N GLY A 416 12.71 -13.63 -9.27
CA GLY A 416 13.32 -13.09 -8.06
C GLY A 416 12.29 -12.43 -7.13
N ASN A 417 11.32 -11.67 -7.69
CA ASN A 417 10.21 -11.11 -6.92
C ASN A 417 9.29 -12.21 -6.33
N VAL A 418 9.03 -13.30 -7.07
CA VAL A 418 8.28 -14.47 -6.56
C VAL A 418 9.04 -15.16 -5.43
N TYR A 419 10.35 -15.35 -5.56
CA TYR A 419 11.19 -15.93 -4.50
C TYR A 419 11.25 -15.04 -3.25
N PHE A 420 11.41 -13.73 -3.40
CA PHE A 420 11.36 -12.77 -2.28
C PHE A 420 10.01 -12.84 -1.54
N ARG A 421 8.89 -12.91 -2.27
CA ARG A 421 7.53 -13.08 -1.71
C ARG A 421 7.29 -14.42 -1.03
N ARG A 422 8.20 -15.39 -1.18
CA ARG A 422 8.25 -16.69 -0.49
C ARG A 422 9.33 -16.75 0.61
N SER A 423 9.99 -15.63 0.92
CA SER A 423 11.19 -15.55 1.77
C SER A 423 12.38 -16.41 1.34
N ALA A 424 12.42 -16.84 0.06
CA ALA A 424 13.54 -17.56 -0.54
C ALA A 424 14.63 -16.56 -0.98
N TYR A 425 15.25 -15.90 -0.02
CA TYR A 425 16.13 -14.74 -0.26
C TYR A 425 17.40 -15.09 -1.04
N VAL A 426 17.96 -16.30 -0.87
CA VAL A 426 19.17 -16.73 -1.59
C VAL A 426 18.86 -17.01 -3.07
N GLU A 427 17.72 -17.62 -3.35
CA GLU A 427 17.21 -17.86 -4.71
C GLU A 427 16.86 -16.54 -5.40
N ALA A 428 16.22 -15.61 -4.67
CA ALA A 428 15.93 -14.27 -5.16
C ALA A 428 17.21 -13.50 -5.52
N ALA A 429 18.23 -13.52 -4.66
CA ALA A 429 19.51 -12.86 -4.91
C ALA A 429 20.18 -13.37 -6.19
N ARG A 430 20.25 -14.70 -6.39
CA ARG A 430 20.81 -15.32 -7.60
C ARG A 430 20.07 -14.90 -8.87
N ASP A 431 18.74 -14.86 -8.83
CA ASP A 431 17.93 -14.42 -9.97
C ASP A 431 18.17 -12.94 -10.30
N PHE A 432 18.25 -12.06 -9.28
CA PHE A 432 18.57 -10.66 -9.51
C PHE A 432 20.02 -10.43 -9.97
N ASP A 433 21.00 -11.19 -9.45
CA ASP A 433 22.40 -11.15 -9.92
C ASP A 433 22.49 -11.48 -11.41
N ALA A 434 21.78 -12.51 -11.86
CA ALA A 434 21.70 -12.87 -13.28
C ALA A 434 20.93 -11.82 -14.10
N ALA A 435 19.80 -11.30 -13.59
CA ALA A 435 19.04 -10.25 -14.27
C ALA A 435 19.87 -8.97 -14.47
N ILE A 436 20.66 -8.57 -13.48
CA ILE A 436 21.50 -7.36 -13.52
C ILE A 436 22.72 -7.53 -14.44
N ALA A 437 23.16 -8.77 -14.70
CA ALA A 437 24.16 -9.07 -15.71
C ALA A 437 23.60 -8.97 -17.15
N ASP A 438 22.32 -9.33 -17.33
CA ASP A 438 21.62 -9.25 -18.61
C ASP A 438 21.14 -7.83 -18.96
N LEU A 439 20.65 -7.09 -17.97
CA LEU A 439 20.06 -5.75 -18.12
C LEU A 439 21.15 -4.67 -18.21
N GLN A 440 21.65 -4.43 -19.41
CA GLN A 440 22.65 -3.38 -19.66
C GLN A 440 22.06 -1.97 -19.53
N VAL A 441 22.83 -1.06 -18.93
CA VAL A 441 22.44 0.35 -18.63
C VAL A 441 21.89 1.08 -19.84
N LEU A 442 22.49 0.89 -21.01
CA LEU A 442 22.13 1.57 -22.27
C LEU A 442 20.88 0.98 -22.95
N SER A 443 20.40 -0.20 -22.50
CA SER A 443 19.30 -0.92 -23.15
C SER A 443 17.99 -0.83 -22.38
N ALA A 444 18.05 -0.80 -21.04
CA ALA A 444 16.86 -0.73 -20.19
C ALA A 444 17.18 -0.17 -18.79
N PRO A 445 17.41 1.16 -18.65
CA PRO A 445 17.84 1.75 -17.38
C PRO A 445 16.80 1.61 -16.26
N LEU A 446 15.50 1.66 -16.58
CA LEU A 446 14.42 1.46 -15.60
C LEU A 446 14.31 -0.01 -15.13
N ASP A 447 14.33 -0.99 -16.05
CA ASP A 447 14.31 -2.42 -15.69
C ASP A 447 15.52 -2.79 -14.82
N LEU A 448 16.71 -2.28 -15.17
CA LEU A 448 17.93 -2.44 -14.38
C LEU A 448 17.81 -1.78 -13.00
N GLY A 449 17.28 -0.56 -12.94
CA GLY A 449 17.06 0.17 -11.68
C GLY A 449 16.07 -0.56 -10.76
N ASP A 450 14.99 -1.13 -11.30
CA ASP A 450 14.05 -1.95 -10.54
C ASP A 450 14.72 -3.23 -10.05
N ALA A 451 15.46 -3.95 -10.89
CA ALA A 451 16.20 -5.16 -10.50
C ALA A 451 17.22 -4.87 -9.38
N LEU A 452 17.97 -3.77 -9.48
CA LEU A 452 18.88 -3.29 -8.43
C LEU A 452 18.13 -2.97 -7.13
N THR A 453 17.00 -2.25 -7.21
CA THR A 453 16.18 -1.91 -6.03
C THR A 453 15.68 -3.17 -5.32
N ARG A 454 15.23 -4.19 -6.07
CA ARG A 454 14.79 -5.47 -5.50
C ARG A 454 15.97 -6.25 -4.90
N ARG A 455 17.12 -6.29 -5.58
CA ARG A 455 18.33 -6.93 -5.04
C ARG A 455 18.82 -6.25 -3.77
N GLY A 456 18.76 -4.92 -3.69
CA GLY A 456 19.08 -4.15 -2.49
C GLY A 456 18.26 -4.59 -1.29
N VAL A 457 16.93 -4.71 -1.43
CA VAL A 457 16.04 -5.20 -0.37
C VAL A 457 16.38 -6.65 0.03
N VAL A 458 16.68 -7.53 -0.93
CA VAL A 458 17.09 -8.91 -0.63
C VAL A 458 18.44 -8.97 0.09
N ARG A 459 19.42 -8.16 -0.33
CA ARG A 459 20.74 -8.08 0.29
C ARG A 459 20.68 -7.52 1.71
N THR A 460 19.81 -6.54 1.98
CA THR A 460 19.49 -6.10 3.34
C THR A 460 19.00 -7.28 4.20
N ALA A 461 18.07 -8.10 3.71
CA ALA A 461 17.56 -9.27 4.43
C ALA A 461 18.61 -10.39 4.61
N LEU A 462 19.55 -10.52 3.68
CA LEU A 462 20.73 -11.40 3.78
C LEU A 462 21.89 -10.79 4.59
N ARG A 463 21.75 -9.55 5.06
CA ARG A 463 22.77 -8.75 5.79
C ARG A 463 24.03 -8.41 4.97
N ASP A 464 23.95 -8.48 3.64
CA ASP A 464 24.91 -7.88 2.71
C ASP A 464 24.64 -6.37 2.62
N PHE A 465 25.05 -5.66 3.66
CA PHE A 465 24.74 -4.25 3.85
C PHE A 465 25.48 -3.32 2.88
N ASP A 466 26.70 -3.65 2.49
CA ASP A 466 27.49 -2.86 1.54
C ASP A 466 26.99 -3.08 0.10
N GLY A 467 26.69 -4.34 -0.26
CA GLY A 467 26.08 -4.67 -1.55
C GLY A 467 24.68 -4.08 -1.71
N ALA A 468 23.87 -4.03 -0.64
CA ALA A 468 22.58 -3.36 -0.64
C ALA A 468 22.72 -1.84 -0.85
N SER A 469 23.66 -1.20 -0.14
CA SER A 469 23.92 0.25 -0.26
C SER A 469 24.35 0.64 -1.68
N ALA A 470 25.25 -0.15 -2.29
CA ALA A 470 25.69 0.05 -3.66
C ALA A 470 24.54 -0.13 -4.69
N ASP A 471 23.66 -1.12 -4.46
CA ASP A 471 22.52 -1.38 -5.34
C ASP A 471 21.48 -0.26 -5.29
N PHE A 472 21.08 0.20 -4.09
CA PHE A 472 20.16 1.33 -3.96
C PHE A 472 20.77 2.62 -4.52
N GLY A 473 22.07 2.88 -4.28
CA GLY A 473 22.74 4.07 -4.82
C GLY A 473 22.76 4.09 -6.35
N ARG A 474 23.05 2.95 -6.98
CA ARG A 474 23.02 2.80 -8.44
C ARG A 474 21.60 2.87 -9.01
N ALA A 475 20.62 2.27 -8.33
CA ALA A 475 19.20 2.37 -8.71
C ALA A 475 18.73 3.84 -8.69
N ARG A 476 19.02 4.57 -7.61
CA ARG A 476 18.62 5.97 -7.41
C ARG A 476 19.05 6.86 -8.59
N LEU A 477 20.31 6.76 -8.99
CA LEU A 477 20.87 7.50 -10.13
C LEU A 477 20.15 7.18 -11.46
N LEU A 478 19.74 5.93 -11.69
CA LEU A 478 18.99 5.53 -12.88
C LEU A 478 17.57 6.12 -12.88
N MET A 479 16.92 6.19 -11.71
CA MET A 479 15.59 6.80 -11.57
C MET A 479 15.63 8.32 -11.69
N GLU A 480 16.67 8.95 -11.16
CA GLU A 480 16.94 10.40 -11.33
C GLU A 480 17.19 10.75 -12.80
N GLN A 481 17.98 9.95 -13.52
CA GLN A 481 18.20 10.11 -14.97
C GLN A 481 16.90 9.91 -15.79
N ALA A 482 15.98 9.06 -15.34
CA ALA A 482 14.69 8.84 -15.97
C ALA A 482 13.58 9.82 -15.52
N GLY A 483 13.82 10.65 -14.50
CA GLY A 483 12.83 11.55 -13.92
C GLY A 483 11.71 10.87 -13.12
N ASP A 484 11.85 9.59 -12.75
CA ASP A 484 10.79 8.81 -12.11
C ASP A 484 10.76 8.99 -10.58
N ARG A 485 10.16 10.10 -10.14
CA ARG A 485 10.03 10.48 -8.73
C ARG A 485 9.34 9.43 -7.85
N LEU A 486 8.47 8.59 -8.42
CA LEU A 486 7.83 7.51 -7.66
C LEU A 486 8.79 6.35 -7.39
N ARG A 487 9.59 5.95 -8.39
CA ARG A 487 10.66 4.97 -8.18
C ARG A 487 11.78 5.50 -7.28
N ILE A 488 12.09 6.80 -7.31
CA ILE A 488 13.01 7.42 -6.32
C ILE A 488 12.47 7.21 -4.90
N ALA A 489 11.17 7.46 -4.65
CA ALA A 489 10.56 7.22 -3.34
C ALA A 489 10.58 5.74 -2.91
N HIS A 490 10.51 4.80 -3.86
CA HIS A 490 10.70 3.37 -3.59
C HIS A 490 12.15 3.03 -3.20
N VAL A 491 13.14 3.65 -3.84
CA VAL A 491 14.56 3.48 -3.50
C VAL A 491 14.91 4.12 -2.16
N ASP A 492 14.46 5.34 -1.90
CA ASP A 492 14.70 6.05 -0.64
C ASP A 492 14.04 5.32 0.54
N ALA A 493 12.81 4.80 0.39
CA ALA A 493 12.22 3.91 1.39
C ALA A 493 13.04 2.63 1.65
N GLY A 494 13.72 2.10 0.62
CA GLY A 494 14.67 0.97 0.74
C GLY A 494 15.94 1.35 1.49
N PHE A 495 16.50 2.54 1.24
CA PHE A 495 17.63 3.09 2.00
C PHE A 495 17.29 3.27 3.48
N GLY A 496 16.11 3.81 3.82
CA GLY A 496 15.66 3.96 5.20
C GLY A 496 15.59 2.62 5.94
N LEU A 497 15.02 1.59 5.30
CA LEU A 497 14.98 0.22 5.83
C LEU A 497 16.40 -0.38 6.02
N LEU A 498 17.31 -0.15 5.07
CA LEU A 498 18.72 -0.55 5.20
C LEU A 498 19.39 0.12 6.40
N GLN A 499 19.10 1.39 6.69
CA GLN A 499 19.64 2.06 7.89
C GLN A 499 19.06 1.48 9.19
N ILE A 500 17.78 1.10 9.25
CA ILE A 500 17.19 0.39 10.41
C ILE A 500 17.93 -0.94 10.66
N GLU A 501 18.13 -1.76 9.63
CA GLU A 501 18.79 -3.08 9.78
C GLU A 501 20.29 -2.97 10.10
N GLN A 502 20.95 -1.88 9.69
CA GLN A 502 22.29 -1.49 10.14
C GLN A 502 22.32 -0.89 11.57
N ARG A 503 21.16 -0.74 12.24
CA ARG A 503 20.96 -0.06 13.53
C ARG A 503 21.33 1.44 13.54
N ARG A 504 21.36 2.08 12.37
CA ARG A 504 21.71 3.49 12.16
C ARG A 504 20.46 4.38 12.13
N LEU A 505 19.65 4.33 13.19
CA LEU A 505 18.28 4.87 13.21
C LEU A 505 18.16 6.35 12.78
N GLU A 506 19.01 7.25 13.28
CA GLU A 506 19.01 8.68 12.88
C GLU A 506 19.31 8.89 11.39
N LEU A 507 20.06 7.98 10.72
CA LEU A 507 20.28 8.05 9.28
C LEU A 507 19.07 7.54 8.47
N ALA A 508 18.15 6.80 9.07
CA ALA A 508 16.94 6.32 8.40
C ALA A 508 15.90 7.42 8.20
N LEU A 509 15.80 8.36 9.16
CA LEU A 509 14.80 9.43 9.20
C LEU A 509 14.68 10.24 7.89
N PRO A 510 15.76 10.87 7.36
CA PRO A 510 15.64 11.73 6.17
C PRO A 510 15.21 10.98 4.90
N TYR A 511 15.53 9.68 4.79
CA TYR A 511 15.06 8.85 3.67
C TYR A 511 13.56 8.54 3.77
N PHE A 512 13.05 8.29 4.99
CA PHE A 512 11.62 8.08 5.18
C PHE A 512 10.82 9.36 5.00
N ASP A 513 11.30 10.50 5.50
CA ASP A 513 10.64 11.80 5.30
C ASP A 513 10.56 12.14 3.80
N ALA A 514 11.67 12.06 3.07
CA ALA A 514 11.69 12.30 1.62
C ALA A 514 10.76 11.36 0.84
N ALA A 515 10.72 10.07 1.21
CA ALA A 515 9.82 9.10 0.60
C ALA A 515 8.35 9.38 0.94
N ILE A 516 8.03 9.76 2.19
CA ILE A 516 6.68 10.17 2.62
C ILE A 516 6.20 11.39 1.83
N ASP A 517 7.02 12.43 1.69
CA ASP A 517 6.67 13.64 0.94
C ASP A 517 6.32 13.32 -0.52
N GLN A 518 7.07 12.41 -1.16
CA GLN A 518 6.70 11.94 -2.50
C GLN A 518 5.40 11.13 -2.47
N TYR A 519 5.25 10.16 -1.57
CA TYR A 519 4.03 9.35 -1.50
C TYR A 519 2.77 10.17 -1.18
N GLU A 520 2.85 11.26 -0.41
CA GLU A 520 1.73 12.19 -0.21
C GLU A 520 1.42 13.00 -1.47
N ALA A 521 2.45 13.46 -2.21
CA ALA A 521 2.27 14.11 -3.52
C ALA A 521 1.69 13.17 -4.61
N PHE A 522 1.85 11.86 -4.45
CA PHE A 522 1.22 10.79 -5.26
C PHE A 522 -0.07 10.21 -4.62
N GLY A 523 -0.54 10.75 -3.49
CA GLY A 523 -1.78 10.30 -2.83
C GLY A 523 -1.76 8.87 -2.25
N MET A 524 -0.59 8.24 -2.13
CA MET A 524 -0.42 6.82 -1.76
C MET A 524 -0.54 6.57 -0.25
N VAL A 525 -1.75 6.77 0.30
CA VAL A 525 -2.06 6.72 1.74
C VAL A 525 -1.43 5.53 2.47
N GLU A 526 -1.52 4.31 1.93
CA GLU A 526 -0.96 3.11 2.57
C GLU A 526 0.56 3.13 2.69
N ARG A 527 1.28 3.67 1.69
CA ARG A 527 2.74 3.82 1.74
C ARG A 527 3.14 4.84 2.81
N VAL A 528 2.43 5.97 2.85
CA VAL A 528 2.60 7.03 3.85
C VAL A 528 2.35 6.48 5.26
N VAL A 529 1.25 5.76 5.47
CA VAL A 529 0.89 5.15 6.75
C VAL A 529 1.92 4.10 7.17
N THR A 530 2.41 3.27 6.23
CA THR A 530 3.44 2.26 6.49
C THR A 530 4.77 2.90 6.93
N LEU A 531 5.25 3.92 6.21
CA LEU A 531 6.49 4.60 6.60
C LEU A 531 6.34 5.41 7.90
N ARG A 532 5.18 6.04 8.14
CA ARG A 532 4.89 6.71 9.42
C ARG A 532 4.86 5.75 10.61
N ASN A 533 4.45 4.49 10.42
CA ASN A 533 4.58 3.46 11.45
C ASN A 533 6.06 3.12 11.74
N LEU A 534 6.91 3.01 10.72
CA LEU A 534 8.35 2.81 10.89
C LEU A 534 9.02 4.00 11.58
N LEU A 535 8.62 5.24 11.25
CA LEU A 535 9.09 6.44 11.94
C LEU A 535 8.67 6.48 13.42
N ASN A 536 7.40 6.14 13.74
CA ASN A 536 6.96 6.04 15.14
C ASN A 536 7.83 5.08 15.96
N ASP A 537 8.14 3.90 15.42
CA ASP A 537 9.00 2.92 16.07
C ASP A 537 10.46 3.41 16.14
N THR A 538 10.98 4.02 15.06
CA THR A 538 12.36 4.57 15.02
C THR A 538 12.56 5.68 16.05
N TYR A 539 11.61 6.62 16.17
CA TYR A 539 11.64 7.68 17.19
C TYR A 539 11.42 7.13 18.60
N ALA A 540 10.59 6.10 18.79
CA ALA A 540 10.43 5.43 20.08
C ALA A 540 11.72 4.73 20.54
N ASP A 541 12.40 4.02 19.64
CA ASP A 541 13.68 3.36 19.91
C ASP A 541 14.81 4.37 20.21
N LEU A 542 14.70 5.59 19.66
CA LEU A 542 15.56 6.74 19.95
C LEU A 542 15.15 7.54 21.20
N LEU A 543 14.05 7.17 21.88
CA LEU A 543 13.45 7.88 23.04
C LEU A 543 12.99 9.32 22.72
N ARG A 544 12.66 9.60 21.45
CA ARG A 544 12.18 10.87 20.90
C ARG A 544 10.65 10.91 20.88
N TRP A 545 10.08 10.83 22.09
CA TRP A 545 8.65 10.70 22.33
C TRP A 545 7.77 11.81 21.72
N PRO A 546 8.16 13.12 21.72
CA PRO A 546 7.36 14.18 21.12
C PRO A 546 7.18 14.05 19.59
N GLU A 547 8.26 13.70 18.88
CA GLU A 547 8.23 13.52 17.42
C GLU A 547 7.35 12.32 17.02
N ALA A 548 7.48 11.19 17.73
CA ALA A 548 6.62 10.03 17.53
C ALA A 548 5.14 10.34 17.81
N LEU A 549 4.84 11.14 18.84
CA LEU A 549 3.48 11.58 19.13
C LEU A 549 2.90 12.42 17.97
N ALA A 550 3.65 13.39 17.45
CA ALA A 550 3.20 14.27 16.38
C ALA A 550 2.87 13.49 15.09
N ILE A 551 3.64 12.45 14.77
CA ILE A 551 3.36 11.55 13.63
C ILE A 551 2.11 10.70 13.91
N SER A 552 2.00 10.14 15.12
CA SER A 552 0.83 9.37 15.56
C SER A 552 -0.48 10.19 15.56
N GLU A 553 -0.40 11.50 15.84
CA GLU A 553 -1.55 12.41 15.79
C GLU A 553 -1.97 12.70 14.34
N ARG A 554 -1.03 12.99 13.43
CA ARG A 554 -1.31 13.11 11.98
C ARG A 554 -1.88 11.82 11.37
N GLN A 555 -1.40 10.65 11.79
CA GLN A 555 -1.97 9.36 11.34
C GLN A 555 -3.41 9.15 11.83
N ALA A 556 -3.79 9.68 12.99
CA ALA A 556 -5.14 9.52 13.54
C ALA A 556 -6.23 10.26 12.73
N GLU A 557 -5.84 11.27 11.94
CA GLU A 557 -6.71 11.95 10.97
C GLU A 557 -7.02 11.06 9.76
N LEU A 558 -6.05 10.26 9.32
CA LEU A 558 -6.18 9.34 8.18
C LEU A 558 -6.96 8.06 8.50
N ARG A 559 -7.27 7.78 9.78
CA ARG A 559 -7.80 6.49 10.25
C ARG A 559 -9.03 5.98 9.51
N GLU A 560 -9.95 6.87 9.13
CA GLU A 560 -11.21 6.50 8.44
C GLU A 560 -11.00 6.17 6.95
N ARG A 561 -9.78 6.34 6.43
CA ARG A 561 -9.34 5.95 5.08
C ARG A 561 -8.54 4.64 5.06
N ILE A 562 -8.34 3.99 6.22
CA ILE A 562 -7.55 2.76 6.34
C ILE A 562 -8.49 1.56 6.26
N GLY A 563 -8.43 0.86 5.12
CA GLY A 563 -9.32 -0.29 4.83
C GLY A 563 -8.97 -1.57 5.58
N ASP A 564 -7.68 -1.83 5.86
CA ASP A 564 -7.22 -3.02 6.56
C ASP A 564 -7.38 -2.89 8.10
N PRO A 565 -8.19 -3.76 8.75
CA PRO A 565 -8.27 -3.83 10.21
C PRO A 565 -6.94 -4.17 10.88
N GLY A 566 -6.06 -4.93 10.23
CA GLY A 566 -4.74 -5.31 10.74
C GLY A 566 -3.82 -4.10 10.90
N LEU A 567 -3.63 -3.32 9.84
CA LEU A 567 -2.87 -2.08 9.83
C LEU A 567 -3.48 -1.03 10.80
N ALA A 568 -4.81 -0.93 10.87
CA ALA A 568 -5.47 -0.06 11.84
C ALA A 568 -5.19 -0.48 13.29
N LEU A 569 -5.15 -1.78 13.58
CA LEU A 569 -4.76 -2.33 14.88
C LEU A 569 -3.26 -2.12 15.20
N VAL A 570 -2.38 -2.14 14.21
CA VAL A 570 -0.97 -1.75 14.37
C VAL A 570 -0.86 -0.29 14.81
N ILE A 571 -1.57 0.62 14.14
CA ILE A 571 -1.55 2.05 14.44
C ILE A 571 -2.12 2.33 15.83
N ALA A 572 -3.23 1.67 16.19
CA ALA A 572 -3.80 1.75 17.54
C ALA A 572 -2.80 1.27 18.62
N ASN A 573 -2.09 0.16 18.37
CA ASN A 573 -1.03 -0.34 19.25
C ASN A 573 0.14 0.65 19.38
N ARG A 574 0.62 1.25 18.29
CA ARG A 574 1.69 2.26 18.35
C ARG A 574 1.24 3.52 19.09
N ARG A 575 0.07 4.07 18.76
CA ARG A 575 -0.50 5.23 19.45
C ARG A 575 -0.67 4.98 20.94
N GLY A 576 -1.28 3.86 21.31
CA GLY A 576 -1.50 3.49 22.72
C GLY A 576 -0.18 3.28 23.48
N ARG A 577 0.82 2.65 22.88
CA ARG A 577 2.16 2.51 23.48
C ARG A 577 2.88 3.85 23.66
N LEU A 578 2.82 4.75 22.68
CA LEU A 578 3.37 6.11 22.78
C LEU A 578 2.68 6.93 23.88
N LEU A 579 1.35 6.86 23.96
CA LEU A 579 0.59 7.49 25.03
C LEU A 579 1.01 6.94 26.41
N MET A 580 1.21 5.62 26.56
CA MET A 580 1.74 5.04 27.79
C MET A 580 3.19 5.45 28.11
N ALA A 581 4.06 5.56 27.10
CA ALA A 581 5.43 6.06 27.25
C ALA A 581 5.50 7.57 27.60
N LEU A 582 4.40 8.30 27.41
CA LEU A 582 4.19 9.67 27.87
C LEU A 582 3.35 9.76 29.17
N GLY A 583 2.96 8.63 29.76
CA GLY A 583 2.11 8.60 30.95
C GLY A 583 0.65 9.05 30.73
N ARG A 584 0.17 9.11 29.48
CA ARG A 584 -1.22 9.42 29.09
C ARG A 584 -2.08 8.15 29.11
N TYR A 585 -2.18 7.51 30.27
CA TYR A 585 -2.82 6.20 30.46
C TYR A 585 -4.33 6.21 30.18
N ARG A 586 -5.02 7.32 30.43
CA ARG A 586 -6.45 7.48 30.13
C ARG A 586 -6.73 7.42 28.64
N GLU A 587 -5.98 8.21 27.86
CA GLU A 587 -6.08 8.24 26.41
C GLU A 587 -5.61 6.93 25.76
N ALA A 588 -4.61 6.26 26.34
CA ALA A 588 -4.26 4.90 25.94
C ALA A 588 -5.43 3.91 26.17
N GLY A 589 -6.18 4.08 27.28
CA GLY A 589 -7.41 3.36 27.56
C GLY A 589 -8.55 3.67 26.60
N GLU A 590 -8.68 4.91 26.13
CA GLU A 590 -9.63 5.31 25.09
C GLU A 590 -9.30 4.66 23.74
N VAL A 591 -8.01 4.62 23.35
CA VAL A 591 -7.55 3.89 22.15
C VAL A 591 -7.81 2.39 22.25
N VAL A 592 -7.58 1.77 23.43
CA VAL A 592 -7.96 0.37 23.69
C VAL A 592 -9.47 0.17 23.57
N ALA A 593 -10.29 1.06 24.13
CA ALA A 593 -11.74 0.94 24.13
C ALA A 593 -12.34 1.08 22.73
N ASP A 594 -11.87 2.03 21.92
CA ASP A 594 -12.29 2.17 20.52
C ASP A 594 -11.87 0.96 19.69
N ALA A 595 -10.59 0.54 19.77
CA ALA A 595 -10.10 -0.62 19.03
C ALA A 595 -10.85 -1.92 19.42
N ARG A 596 -11.13 -2.13 20.71
CA ARG A 596 -11.93 -3.28 21.20
C ARG A 596 -13.36 -3.24 20.63
N LYS A 597 -13.99 -2.06 20.58
CA LYS A 597 -15.35 -1.88 20.04
C LYS A 597 -15.38 -2.07 18.52
N ARG A 598 -14.49 -1.39 17.78
CA ARG A 598 -14.45 -1.34 16.32
C ARG A 598 -14.03 -2.67 15.69
N TYR A 599 -13.16 -3.44 16.36
CA TYR A 599 -12.62 -4.70 15.85
C TYR A 599 -13.13 -5.94 16.61
N ALA A 600 -14.25 -5.84 17.34
CA ALA A 600 -14.82 -6.94 18.12
C ALA A 600 -15.07 -8.23 17.30
N GLY A 601 -15.53 -8.07 16.05
CA GLY A 601 -15.80 -9.17 15.10
C GLY A 601 -14.57 -9.69 14.33
N VAL A 602 -13.39 -9.09 14.53
CA VAL A 602 -12.14 -9.55 13.90
C VAL A 602 -11.62 -10.79 14.67
N ARG A 603 -11.07 -11.78 13.97
CA ARG A 603 -10.59 -13.02 14.61
C ARG A 603 -9.50 -12.75 15.67
N PRO A 604 -9.36 -13.60 16.71
CA PRO A 604 -8.37 -13.40 17.77
C PRO A 604 -6.93 -13.27 17.27
N GLU A 605 -6.50 -14.06 16.28
CA GLU A 605 -5.09 -14.02 15.82
C GLU A 605 -4.74 -12.67 15.16
N ALA A 606 -5.71 -12.05 14.48
CA ALA A 606 -5.58 -10.72 13.89
C ALA A 606 -5.60 -9.61 14.96
N ARG A 607 -6.15 -9.88 16.16
CA ARG A 607 -6.18 -8.96 17.30
C ARG A 607 -4.95 -8.99 18.20
N ARG A 608 -3.85 -9.67 17.80
CA ARG A 608 -2.58 -9.74 18.57
C ARG A 608 -2.06 -8.41 19.10
N TYR A 609 -2.27 -7.33 18.35
CA TYR A 609 -1.85 -5.96 18.68
C TYR A 609 -2.77 -5.26 19.69
N LEU A 610 -4.06 -5.64 19.74
CA LEU A 610 -4.99 -5.19 20.78
C LEU A 610 -4.68 -5.89 22.11
N TYR A 611 -4.54 -7.22 22.10
CA TYR A 611 -4.21 -7.97 23.32
C TYR A 611 -2.87 -7.54 23.93
N ASP A 612 -1.85 -7.30 23.09
CA ASP A 612 -0.58 -6.70 23.50
C ASP A 612 -0.77 -5.32 24.18
N LEU A 613 -1.61 -4.46 23.60
CA LEU A 613 -1.89 -3.13 24.15
C LEU A 613 -2.69 -3.18 25.46
N GLU A 614 -3.66 -4.10 25.55
CA GLU A 614 -4.48 -4.36 26.74
C GLU A 614 -3.64 -4.87 27.92
N ALA A 615 -2.79 -5.87 27.66
CA ALA A 615 -1.87 -6.43 28.65
C ALA A 615 -0.87 -5.40 29.18
N ASP A 616 -0.29 -4.61 28.28
CA ASP A 616 0.69 -3.59 28.59
C ASP A 616 0.06 -2.41 29.36
N LEU A 617 -1.17 -2.01 29.04
CA LEU A 617 -1.94 -1.02 29.80
C LEU A 617 -2.34 -1.53 31.19
N ALA A 618 -2.82 -2.76 31.29
CA ALA A 618 -3.17 -3.38 32.59
C ALA A 618 -1.96 -3.42 33.53
N SER A 619 -0.75 -3.70 33.00
CA SER A 619 0.49 -3.69 33.78
C SER A 619 0.85 -2.31 34.36
N ARG A 620 0.42 -1.22 33.71
CA ARG A 620 0.77 0.16 34.07
C ARG A 620 -0.25 0.87 34.95
N GLN A 621 -1.52 0.47 34.88
CA GLN A 621 -2.60 1.09 35.66
C GLN A 621 -2.69 0.62 37.13
N GLY A 622 -1.74 -0.21 37.61
CA GLY A 622 -1.73 -0.69 39.00
C GLY A 622 -2.88 -1.65 39.33
N GLY A 623 -3.37 -2.38 38.32
CA GLY A 623 -4.41 -3.39 38.47
C GLY A 623 -3.97 -4.58 39.34
N ARG A 624 -4.92 -5.48 39.65
CA ARG A 624 -4.58 -6.74 40.36
C ARG A 624 -3.61 -7.57 39.50
N PRO A 625 -2.54 -8.15 40.06
CA PRO A 625 -1.59 -8.97 39.30
C PRO A 625 -2.26 -10.06 38.45
N GLU A 626 -3.35 -10.66 38.93
CA GLU A 626 -4.21 -11.57 38.17
C GLU A 626 -4.65 -11.02 36.83
N THR A 627 -5.18 -9.80 36.80
CA THR A 627 -5.70 -9.17 35.56
C THR A 627 -4.60 -8.86 34.55
N VAL A 628 -3.35 -8.73 35.01
CA VAL A 628 -2.18 -8.61 34.14
C VAL A 628 -1.78 -9.99 33.60
N ILE A 629 -1.79 -11.03 34.44
CA ILE A 629 -1.51 -12.41 34.01
C ILE A 629 -2.50 -12.85 32.93
N ASP A 630 -3.81 -12.68 33.17
CA ASP A 630 -4.87 -13.11 32.26
C ASP A 630 -4.75 -12.40 30.88
N ALA A 631 -4.56 -11.08 30.88
CA ALA A 631 -4.41 -10.29 29.65
C ALA A 631 -3.11 -10.62 28.89
N VAL A 632 -1.99 -10.83 29.61
CA VAL A 632 -0.73 -11.25 29.00
C VAL A 632 -0.83 -12.67 28.44
N ASP A 633 -1.54 -13.59 29.08
CA ASP A 633 -1.76 -14.94 28.54
C ASP A 633 -2.64 -14.92 27.28
N ASP A 634 -3.65 -14.06 27.20
CA ASP A 634 -4.40 -13.83 25.96
C ASP A 634 -3.53 -13.23 24.83
N ALA A 635 -2.63 -12.30 25.16
CA ALA A 635 -1.65 -11.81 24.18
C ALA A 635 -0.71 -12.93 23.71
N LEU A 636 -0.08 -13.67 24.63
CA LEU A 636 0.91 -14.72 24.33
C LEU A 636 0.35 -15.88 23.47
N LYS A 637 -0.96 -16.13 23.48
CA LYS A 637 -1.63 -17.10 22.58
C LYS A 637 -1.61 -16.68 21.10
N THR A 638 -1.40 -15.39 20.81
CA THR A 638 -1.51 -14.81 19.45
C THR A 638 -0.18 -14.37 18.84
N TRP A 639 0.88 -14.27 19.64
CA TRP A 639 2.23 -13.91 19.17
C TRP A 639 3.07 -15.14 18.83
N PRO A 640 3.91 -15.10 17.78
CA PRO A 640 4.85 -16.18 17.49
C PRO A 640 5.90 -16.30 18.61
N ARG A 641 6.25 -17.53 18.98
CA ARG A 641 7.28 -17.85 19.97
C ARG A 641 8.69 -17.72 19.39
N ASP A 642 9.05 -16.50 18.97
CA ASP A 642 10.34 -16.18 18.36
C ASP A 642 11.31 -15.59 19.42
N PRO A 643 12.49 -16.19 19.67
CA PRO A 643 13.48 -15.69 20.63
C PRO A 643 14.00 -14.28 20.35
N SER A 644 13.93 -13.83 19.08
CA SER A 644 14.42 -12.52 18.64
C SER A 644 13.38 -11.41 18.71
N TYR A 645 12.11 -11.74 18.96
CA TYR A 645 11.03 -10.75 19.00
C TYR A 645 10.98 -10.09 20.39
N ASP A 646 11.57 -8.90 20.51
CA ASP A 646 11.56 -8.07 21.74
C ASP A 646 10.16 -7.93 22.35
N ARG A 647 9.10 -7.83 21.54
CA ARG A 647 7.73 -7.72 22.06
C ARG A 647 7.17 -9.02 22.64
N PHE A 648 7.57 -10.18 22.11
CA PHE A 648 7.25 -11.47 22.72
C PHE A 648 8.03 -11.66 24.02
N ALA A 649 9.32 -11.32 24.04
CA ALA A 649 10.15 -11.30 25.24
C ALA A 649 9.59 -10.37 26.34
N TYR A 650 9.08 -9.21 25.95
CA TYR A 650 8.48 -8.24 26.85
C TYR A 650 7.16 -8.74 27.47
N LEU A 651 6.31 -9.41 26.70
CA LEU A 651 5.10 -10.05 27.25
C LEU A 651 5.48 -11.15 28.26
N VAL A 652 6.49 -11.97 27.98
CA VAL A 652 7.00 -12.96 28.95
C VAL A 652 7.53 -12.30 30.23
N LEU A 653 8.26 -11.17 30.12
CA LEU A 653 8.74 -10.40 31.27
C LEU A 653 7.58 -9.80 32.10
N LEU A 654 6.56 -9.24 31.45
CA LEU A 654 5.35 -8.74 32.14
C LEU A 654 4.63 -9.88 32.88
N ARG A 655 4.47 -11.05 32.23
CA ARG A 655 3.89 -12.25 32.85
C ARG A 655 4.63 -12.65 34.12
N GLN A 656 5.96 -12.71 34.04
CA GLN A 656 6.82 -13.11 35.16
C GLN A 656 6.69 -12.15 36.34
N ARG A 657 6.79 -10.83 36.08
CA ARG A 657 6.66 -9.80 37.11
C ARG A 657 5.29 -9.84 37.79
N ALA A 658 4.22 -10.06 37.02
CA ALA A 658 2.87 -10.22 37.57
C ALA A 658 2.71 -11.52 38.39
N MET A 659 3.26 -12.65 37.94
CA MET A 659 3.26 -13.92 38.69
C MET A 659 4.02 -13.83 40.03
N ILE A 660 5.13 -13.09 40.06
CA ILE A 660 5.89 -12.81 41.29
C ILE A 660 5.05 -11.91 42.23
N ALA A 661 4.47 -10.82 41.71
CA ALA A 661 3.62 -9.91 42.48
C ALA A 661 2.33 -10.57 43.02
N ALA A 662 1.81 -11.58 42.32
CA ALA A 662 0.67 -12.39 42.75
C ALA A 662 1.01 -13.45 43.83
N GLY A 663 2.30 -13.67 44.12
CA GLY A 663 2.75 -14.80 44.95
C GLY A 663 2.51 -16.18 44.30
N ARG A 664 2.31 -16.23 42.97
CA ARG A 664 1.96 -17.45 42.21
C ARG A 664 3.16 -18.09 41.49
N ALA A 665 4.30 -17.41 41.47
CA ALA A 665 5.53 -17.87 40.81
C ALA A 665 6.10 -19.16 41.45
N THR A 666 6.01 -20.29 40.75
CA THR A 666 6.64 -21.54 41.20
C THR A 666 7.98 -21.78 40.47
N PRO A 667 9.02 -22.32 41.14
CA PRO A 667 10.26 -22.73 40.47
C PRO A 667 9.99 -23.60 39.23
N GLY A 668 10.61 -23.26 38.10
CA GLY A 668 10.45 -23.96 36.83
C GLY A 668 9.51 -23.29 35.82
N GLN A 669 8.45 -22.58 36.25
CA GLN A 669 7.43 -22.00 35.34
C GLN A 669 7.96 -20.99 34.29
N SER A 670 9.12 -20.39 34.54
CA SER A 670 9.76 -19.49 33.57
C SER A 670 10.43 -20.25 32.42
N ALA A 671 10.86 -21.50 32.62
CA ALA A 671 11.56 -22.29 31.60
C ALA A 671 10.68 -22.60 30.37
N ASP A 672 9.36 -22.71 30.55
CA ASP A 672 8.39 -22.95 29.47
C ASP A 672 8.29 -21.79 28.44
N TRP A 673 8.83 -20.62 28.78
CA TRP A 673 8.70 -19.38 28.02
C TRP A 673 10.05 -18.69 27.71
N LEU A 674 11.12 -19.08 28.38
CA LEU A 674 12.47 -18.58 28.11
C LEU A 674 13.14 -19.41 27.00
N PRO A 675 13.79 -18.78 26.00
CA PRO A 675 14.58 -19.50 25.01
C PRO A 675 15.84 -20.11 25.65
N ALA A 676 16.51 -21.01 24.91
CA ALA A 676 17.82 -21.54 25.30
C ALA A 676 18.88 -20.42 25.47
N ALA A 677 19.92 -20.69 26.25
CA ALA A 677 20.94 -19.68 26.58
C ALA A 677 21.82 -19.29 25.38
N ASP A 678 22.01 -20.23 24.46
CA ASP A 678 22.83 -20.20 23.26
C ASP A 678 22.05 -19.92 21.96
N ALA A 679 20.73 -19.71 22.05
CA ALA A 679 19.90 -19.45 20.87
C ALA A 679 20.33 -18.13 20.17
N PRO A 680 20.49 -18.13 18.84
CA PRO A 680 20.97 -16.96 18.12
C PRO A 680 19.94 -15.83 18.13
N GLY A 681 20.40 -14.60 18.35
CA GLY A 681 19.55 -13.40 18.27
C GLY A 681 18.57 -13.19 19.42
N VAL A 682 18.75 -13.88 20.57
CA VAL A 682 17.91 -13.71 21.76
C VAL A 682 17.84 -12.25 22.22
N SER A 683 16.61 -11.74 22.39
CA SER A 683 16.35 -10.41 22.93
C SER A 683 17.02 -10.18 24.30
N PRO A 684 17.63 -9.00 24.58
CA PRO A 684 18.14 -8.67 25.90
C PRO A 684 17.02 -8.64 26.97
N ILE A 685 15.75 -8.50 26.58
CA ILE A 685 14.60 -8.53 27.50
C ILE A 685 14.41 -9.94 28.10
N PHE A 686 14.76 -11.00 27.38
CA PHE A 686 14.81 -12.36 27.95
C PHE A 686 15.94 -12.51 28.98
N MET A 687 17.04 -11.79 28.82
CA MET A 687 18.15 -11.77 29.79
C MET A 687 17.73 -11.02 31.07
N ILE A 688 16.98 -9.91 30.96
CA ILE A 688 16.31 -9.27 32.12
C ILE A 688 15.39 -10.27 32.84
N ALA A 689 14.55 -11.02 32.09
CA ALA A 689 13.65 -12.01 32.69
C ALA A 689 14.41 -13.10 33.45
N ARG A 690 15.50 -13.66 32.89
CA ARG A 690 16.38 -14.59 33.60
C ARG A 690 16.99 -13.97 34.85
N ALA A 691 17.48 -12.74 34.77
CA ALA A 691 18.13 -12.04 35.89
C ALA A 691 17.17 -11.79 37.06
N GLU A 692 15.96 -11.30 36.78
CA GLU A 692 14.90 -11.12 37.79
C GLU A 692 14.46 -12.47 38.39
N TRP A 693 14.42 -13.54 37.60
CA TRP A 693 14.07 -14.87 38.10
C TRP A 693 15.18 -15.50 38.95
N ALA A 694 16.45 -15.24 38.63
CA ALA A 694 17.58 -15.61 39.47
C ALA A 694 17.54 -14.85 40.80
N ALA A 695 17.36 -13.53 40.76
CA ALA A 695 17.19 -12.70 41.94
C ALA A 695 16.02 -13.13 42.84
N TYR A 696 14.88 -13.54 42.25
CA TYR A 696 13.73 -14.08 42.98
C TYR A 696 14.03 -15.42 43.68
N ARG A 697 14.94 -16.23 43.15
CA ARG A 697 15.44 -17.47 43.79
C ARG A 697 16.54 -17.23 44.83
N GLY A 698 17.01 -15.99 45.03
CA GLY A 698 18.18 -15.67 45.84
C GLY A 698 19.53 -16.01 45.16
N ASP A 699 19.52 -16.22 43.85
CA ASP A 699 20.67 -16.59 43.03
C ASP A 699 21.33 -15.33 42.43
N ASP A 700 21.97 -14.56 43.31
CA ASP A 700 22.50 -13.23 42.97
C ASP A 700 23.66 -13.26 41.98
N ALA A 701 24.44 -14.35 41.96
CA ALA A 701 25.54 -14.51 41.02
C ALA A 701 25.04 -14.69 39.57
N GLU A 702 24.02 -15.54 39.36
CA GLU A 702 23.37 -15.69 38.06
C GLU A 702 22.58 -14.43 37.68
N ALA A 703 21.98 -13.73 38.66
CA ALA A 703 21.29 -12.47 38.40
C ALA A 703 22.25 -11.39 37.86
N GLU A 704 23.40 -11.19 38.50
CA GLU A 704 24.42 -10.24 38.03
C GLU A 704 24.98 -10.65 36.66
N HIS A 705 25.20 -11.95 36.45
CA HIS A 705 25.67 -12.47 35.16
C HIS A 705 24.69 -12.19 34.02
N GLN A 706 23.40 -12.48 34.21
CA GLN A 706 22.36 -12.25 33.20
C GLN A 706 22.11 -10.75 32.96
N PHE A 707 22.19 -9.89 33.99
CA PHE A 707 22.13 -8.43 33.79
C PHE A 707 23.34 -7.90 33.02
N ALA A 708 24.55 -8.37 33.31
CA ALA A 708 25.75 -8.00 32.57
C ALA A 708 25.71 -8.46 31.10
N GLN A 709 25.16 -9.65 30.82
CA GLN A 709 24.89 -10.10 29.45
C GLN A 709 23.83 -9.22 28.76
N ALA A 710 22.70 -8.93 29.42
CA ALA A 710 21.64 -8.07 28.89
C ALA A 710 22.19 -6.70 28.49
N LEU A 711 23.03 -6.11 29.35
CA LEU A 711 23.60 -4.78 29.17
C LEU A 711 24.57 -4.76 27.98
N LYS A 712 25.50 -5.73 27.92
CA LYS A 712 26.43 -5.88 26.81
C LYS A 712 25.73 -6.10 25.46
N THR A 713 24.64 -6.87 25.45
CA THR A 713 23.81 -7.10 24.25
C THR A 713 23.09 -5.82 23.81
N ALA A 714 22.50 -5.06 24.73
CA ALA A 714 21.84 -3.80 24.42
C ALA A 714 22.83 -2.72 23.94
N GLU A 715 24.03 -2.67 24.51
CA GLU A 715 25.13 -1.83 24.03
C GLU A 715 25.55 -2.16 22.59
N ALA A 716 25.74 -3.46 22.30
CA ALA A 716 26.12 -3.93 20.96
C ALA A 716 25.03 -3.68 19.90
N ASN A 717 23.76 -3.58 20.31
CA ASN A 717 22.65 -3.20 19.43
C ASN A 717 22.59 -1.70 19.12
N GLY A 718 23.34 -0.85 19.85
CA GLY A 718 23.45 0.59 19.62
C GLY A 718 22.16 1.41 19.79
N THR A 719 21.10 0.82 20.37
CA THR A 719 19.75 1.38 20.36
C THR A 719 19.35 1.90 21.75
N PRO A 720 18.93 3.18 21.91
CA PRO A 720 18.65 3.77 23.22
C PRO A 720 17.59 3.05 24.08
N ALA A 721 16.40 2.75 23.54
CA ALA A 721 15.31 2.24 24.37
C ALA A 721 15.58 0.86 25.03
N PRO A 722 16.14 -0.16 24.33
CA PRO A 722 16.58 -1.41 24.98
C PRO A 722 17.68 -1.19 26.04
N PHE A 723 18.62 -0.27 25.79
CA PHE A 723 19.70 0.04 26.73
C PHE A 723 19.16 0.67 28.03
N VAL A 724 18.26 1.65 27.91
CA VAL A 724 17.55 2.25 29.07
C VAL A 724 16.71 1.18 29.79
N GLN A 725 16.00 0.32 29.06
CA GLN A 725 15.18 -0.74 29.67
C GLN A 725 16.01 -1.72 30.52
N VAL A 726 17.19 -2.14 30.04
CA VAL A 726 18.12 -2.97 30.82
C VAL A 726 18.68 -2.19 32.01
N ALA A 727 19.13 -0.95 31.79
CA ALA A 727 19.68 -0.11 32.85
C ALA A 727 18.68 0.11 34.00
N THR A 728 17.40 0.33 33.69
CA THR A 728 16.33 0.51 34.68
C THR A 728 16.15 -0.71 35.57
N ALA A 729 16.15 -1.91 35.00
CA ALA A 729 16.04 -3.15 35.79
C ALA A 729 17.32 -3.43 36.60
N TYR A 730 18.51 -3.20 36.02
CA TYR A 730 19.78 -3.54 36.67
C TYR A 730 20.14 -2.56 37.79
N VAL A 731 19.92 -1.24 37.62
CA VAL A 731 20.18 -0.26 38.68
C VAL A 731 19.23 -0.46 39.87
N ASP A 732 17.95 -0.78 39.64
CA ASP A 732 17.04 -1.16 40.73
C ASP A 732 17.53 -2.40 41.51
N TRP A 733 18.04 -3.42 40.81
CA TRP A 733 18.64 -4.62 41.41
C TRP A 733 19.92 -4.32 42.20
N LEU A 734 20.79 -3.43 41.69
CA LEU A 734 22.04 -3.01 42.33
C LEU A 734 21.81 -2.14 43.58
N LEU A 735 20.89 -1.17 43.50
CA LEU A 735 20.55 -0.28 44.62
C LEU A 735 19.94 -1.06 45.79
N LYS A 736 19.09 -2.06 45.52
CA LYS A 736 18.57 -2.99 46.54
C LYS A 736 19.64 -3.82 47.25
N ARG A 737 20.87 -3.85 46.72
CA ARG A 737 22.05 -4.52 47.29
C ARG A 737 23.11 -3.54 47.80
N GLY A 738 22.79 -2.25 47.86
CA GLY A 738 23.72 -1.20 48.31
C GLY A 738 24.90 -0.96 47.38
N ARG A 739 24.88 -1.46 46.13
CA ARG A 739 26.00 -1.33 45.17
C ARG A 739 25.96 0.04 44.47
N LEU A 740 26.26 1.09 45.24
CA LEU A 740 26.12 2.50 44.83
C LEU A 740 26.99 2.89 43.63
N GLU A 741 28.25 2.43 43.59
CA GLU A 741 29.21 2.76 42.52
C GLU A 741 28.73 2.31 41.11
N PRO A 742 28.51 1.01 40.83
CA PRO A 742 28.03 0.57 39.51
C PRO A 742 26.60 1.07 39.20
N SER A 743 25.79 1.33 40.23
CA SER A 743 24.49 2.00 40.05
C SER A 743 24.65 3.42 39.50
N THR A 744 25.64 4.15 40.01
CA THR A 744 25.93 5.54 39.61
C THR A 744 26.53 5.60 38.21
N ASP A 745 27.46 4.70 37.89
CA ASP A 745 28.04 4.61 36.54
C ASP A 745 26.97 4.30 35.49
N LEU A 746 26.14 3.28 35.74
CA LEU A 746 25.10 2.87 34.79
C LEU A 746 23.99 3.93 34.64
N ALA A 747 23.56 4.55 35.75
CA ALA A 747 22.62 5.68 35.68
C ALA A 747 23.21 6.92 34.97
N GLY A 748 24.52 7.17 35.14
CA GLY A 748 25.23 8.24 34.44
C GLY A 748 25.23 8.04 32.92
N ARG A 749 25.33 6.80 32.45
CA ARG A 749 25.33 6.45 31.02
C ARG A 749 23.97 6.64 30.34
N VAL A 750 22.85 6.55 31.07
CA VAL A 750 21.50 6.86 30.56
C VAL A 750 21.05 8.30 30.80
N ALA A 751 21.80 9.08 31.59
CA ALA A 751 21.42 10.45 31.97
C ALA A 751 21.27 11.42 30.79
N VAL A 752 21.78 11.09 29.59
CA VAL A 752 21.60 11.89 28.37
C VAL A 752 20.14 11.93 27.91
N TRP A 753 19.38 10.84 28.03
CA TRP A 753 17.96 10.78 27.65
C TRP A 753 17.03 11.33 28.74
N ALA A 754 17.52 11.45 29.96
CA ALA A 754 16.74 11.87 31.14
C ALA A 754 16.10 13.27 31.06
N ARG A 755 16.33 14.06 30.00
CA ARG A 755 15.60 15.31 29.69
C ARG A 755 14.20 15.05 29.10
N HIS A 756 14.03 13.93 28.40
CA HIS A 756 12.83 13.61 27.62
C HIS A 756 12.24 12.25 27.98
N ASP A 757 13.05 11.35 28.54
CA ASP A 757 12.64 10.02 28.98
C ASP A 757 12.47 9.92 30.51
N PHE A 758 11.34 9.38 30.94
CA PHE A 758 10.95 9.30 32.35
C PHE A 758 11.73 8.22 33.12
N ASP A 759 12.00 7.06 32.54
CA ASP A 759 12.70 5.99 33.25
C ASP A 759 14.16 6.40 33.50
N SER A 760 14.80 7.02 32.51
CA SER A 760 16.11 7.66 32.62
C SER A 760 16.14 8.80 33.65
N ALA A 761 15.06 9.58 33.77
CA ALA A 761 14.93 10.59 34.82
C ALA A 761 14.75 9.98 36.22
N LEU A 762 13.92 8.95 36.35
CA LEU A 762 13.62 8.26 37.60
C LEU A 762 14.86 7.56 38.18
N LEU A 763 15.72 7.00 37.32
CA LEU A 763 17.02 6.45 37.73
C LEU A 763 17.92 7.49 38.40
N ARG A 764 17.93 8.74 37.92
CA ARG A 764 18.68 9.82 38.57
C ARG A 764 18.10 10.16 39.94
N VAL A 765 16.78 10.12 40.11
CA VAL A 765 16.14 10.26 41.43
C VAL A 765 16.59 9.15 42.38
N ALA A 766 16.54 7.89 41.92
CA ALA A 766 16.90 6.72 42.72
C ALA A 766 18.37 6.75 43.17
N VAL A 767 19.30 7.09 42.26
CA VAL A 767 20.73 7.18 42.59
C VAL A 767 21.04 8.38 43.48
N PHE A 768 20.51 9.58 43.23
CA PHE A 768 20.77 10.72 44.13
C PHE A 768 20.14 10.54 45.51
N HIS A 769 19.00 9.84 45.61
CA HIS A 769 18.43 9.44 46.89
C HIS A 769 19.39 8.47 47.63
N ALA A 770 19.84 7.40 46.95
CA ALA A 770 20.75 6.41 47.55
C ALA A 770 22.14 6.97 47.92
N LEU A 771 22.59 8.06 47.27
CA LEU A 771 23.82 8.78 47.58
C LEU A 771 23.65 9.91 48.63
N GLY A 772 22.46 10.10 49.22
CA GLY A 772 22.19 11.18 50.17
C GLY A 772 22.30 12.60 49.56
N ARG A 773 22.31 12.74 48.23
CA ARG A 773 22.57 14.01 47.52
C ARG A 773 21.28 14.82 47.39
N ARG A 774 20.80 15.33 48.52
CA ARG A 774 19.49 15.99 48.68
C ARG A 774 19.14 17.03 47.61
N ASP A 775 20.05 17.94 47.27
CA ASP A 775 19.73 19.02 46.31
C ASP A 775 19.63 18.47 44.88
N ASN A 776 20.56 17.57 44.48
CA ASN A 776 20.51 16.87 43.20
C ASN A 776 19.28 15.95 43.09
N TRP A 777 18.89 15.29 44.19
CA TRP A 777 17.66 14.50 44.29
C TRP A 777 16.43 15.38 44.08
N ALA A 778 16.34 16.55 44.73
CA ALA A 778 15.21 17.46 44.58
C ALA A 778 15.06 17.95 43.13
N THR A 779 16.16 18.36 42.51
CA THR A 779 16.18 18.76 41.09
C THR A 779 15.79 17.61 40.15
N ALA A 780 16.30 16.40 40.38
CA ALA A 780 15.94 15.22 39.58
C ALA A 780 14.47 14.82 39.79
N LEU A 781 13.95 14.92 41.02
CA LEU A 781 12.58 14.58 41.35
C LEU A 781 11.59 15.54 40.70
N GLN A 782 11.85 16.85 40.71
CA GLN A 782 11.04 17.82 39.98
C GLN A 782 10.98 17.46 38.50
N HIS A 783 12.13 17.20 37.88
CA HIS A 783 12.17 16.85 36.47
C HIS A 783 11.46 15.51 36.14
N ALA A 784 11.58 14.51 37.02
CA ALA A 784 10.82 13.26 36.88
C ALA A 784 9.31 13.46 37.08
N GLN A 785 8.88 14.43 37.90
CA GLN A 785 7.48 14.81 38.05
C GLN A 785 6.93 15.51 36.79
N GLU A 786 7.71 16.41 36.18
CA GLU A 786 7.38 17.07 34.91
C GLU A 786 7.16 16.06 33.77
N LEU A 787 7.97 14.98 33.72
CA LEU A 787 7.83 13.90 32.74
C LEU A 787 6.80 12.81 33.13
N ALA A 788 6.24 12.82 34.34
CA ALA A 788 5.46 11.69 34.86
C ALA A 788 4.15 11.44 34.09
N GLY A 789 3.34 12.48 33.87
CA GLY A 789 1.93 12.30 33.51
C GLY A 789 1.17 11.54 34.60
N GLU A 790 0.44 10.49 34.23
CA GLU A 790 -0.26 9.59 35.17
C GLU A 790 0.67 8.51 35.78
N ARG A 791 1.98 8.56 35.53
CA ARG A 791 2.96 7.59 36.09
C ARG A 791 3.19 7.81 37.58
N THR A 792 3.27 6.70 38.33
CA THR A 792 3.56 6.72 39.76
C THR A 792 5.07 6.63 40.03
N ILE A 793 5.68 7.76 40.38
CA ILE A 793 7.00 7.77 41.05
C ILE A 793 6.88 7.00 42.38
N PRO A 794 7.74 6.03 42.70
CA PRO A 794 7.67 5.24 43.94
C PRO A 794 7.65 6.12 45.20
N PRO A 795 6.76 5.88 46.19
CA PRO A 795 6.61 6.75 47.36
C PRO A 795 7.91 6.98 48.14
N ALA A 796 8.76 5.96 48.28
CA ALA A 796 10.05 6.07 48.94
C ALA A 796 10.99 7.11 48.29
N LEU A 797 10.93 7.28 46.97
CA LEU A 797 11.75 8.25 46.23
C LEU A 797 11.19 9.68 46.25
N ARG A 798 10.00 9.89 46.83
CA ARG A 798 9.38 11.21 47.02
C ARG A 798 9.73 11.86 48.37
N VAL A 799 10.29 11.09 49.30
CA VAL A 799 10.79 11.58 50.59
C VAL A 799 12.25 12.00 50.41
N PRO A 800 12.73 13.10 51.04
CA PRO A 800 14.14 13.44 51.00
C PRO A 800 14.99 12.30 51.60
N PRO A 801 16.16 12.00 51.02
CA PRO A 801 17.04 10.97 51.57
C PRO A 801 17.51 11.34 52.98
N SER A 802 17.73 10.32 53.81
CA SER A 802 18.39 10.46 55.11
C SER A 802 19.82 10.99 54.93
N LEU A 803 20.23 11.89 55.82
CA LEU A 803 21.60 12.40 55.96
C LEU A 803 22.55 11.33 56.52
#